data_AF-A0A2N2Z6X3-F1
#
_entry.id   AF-A0A2N2Z6X3-F1
#
_cell.length_a   1.000
_cell.length_b   1.000
_cell.length_c   1.000
_cell.angle_alpha   90.00
_cell.angle_beta   90.00
_cell.angle_gamma   90.00
#
_symmetry.space_group_name_H-M   'P 1'
#
loop_
_entity.id
_entity.type
_entity.pdbx_description
1 polymer ?
#
loop_
_entity_poly.entity_id
_entity_poly.type
_entity_poly.pdbx_seq_one_letter_code
_entity_poly.pdbx_strand_id
1 'polypeptide(L)'
;NLEYNLLGSSAQFKRSTEILREFIAFKPEQAFSVKVLGDVPNQNIHGEPQPEMVIVTHPNFLSQANELAQLHLENSGLQTLVLTNQQVYNEFSSGNADVAAIRNMMRMFYNRAISEVEMPRYLLLFGDGSYNNKSSKSSNTNFVLTYQSENSSHTVNSFVSDDFFGLLDENEGEATGLLDLGIGRIPSSTVAEANLAVKKIRQYLDPSSQGGWHNQISFIGDDGDGNLHMNQSDQLARFVEENYPKYNIEKIYFDAYPMVTTSQGARYPDVTNAINNRANQGTLIMNYIGHANARWLAHEKVLMINDIQSWRNFDRLPLFVTATCEFSRFDDFSYKSAGEHSLFSSQGGSIGLVSTSRVVYANPNFALNRNFFQYVFAERDDYVEGETDKYYRLGDVLRLAKIATGSSINKRNFLLLGDPALRLHYPEVDLAVSEMNGKPITVELDTIKALQKIEIKGVVNGARFADDFFGEAEITLFDKVKNITTLSNRGGTPFEYKTRENTIYKGRSSVVDGVFSSTFIIPKDIMYSYGRGRFSLFASSGIFSGSGYFEDFIVGGITENIGSDVEGPSIEVYLNDKKFVSGGITDSNPKLLVHLSDSSGINTTGVGIGHDLTATITGPMEMNYVLNDYYVSEVDSYQGGKVEYQLSDLETGSYKLSVKAWDVYNNSSETGIEFTVKADTEFSLSHVLNYPNPFTESTGFYFEHNQPFEDFDVSIQVFSPSGKLVKTIEYLFPGTGSYRVGPIYWDGLDDFGDRIGRGVYFYKLKVRLSNGKTAQSYQKLVILK
;
A
#
# COMPACT_ATOMS: atom_id res chain seq x y z
N ASN A 1 -43.58 23.62 38.07
CA ASN A 1 -43.51 25.05 38.45
C ASN A 1 -43.63 25.18 39.96
N LEU A 2 -42.73 25.93 40.59
CA LEU A 2 -42.82 26.25 42.02
C LEU A 2 -43.73 27.45 42.20
N GLU A 3 -44.61 27.41 43.19
CA GLU A 3 -45.33 28.60 43.61
C GLU A 3 -44.36 29.59 44.26
N TYR A 4 -44.40 30.84 43.82
CA TYR A 4 -43.56 31.92 44.33
C TYR A 4 -44.41 33.17 44.52
N ASN A 5 -44.00 34.02 45.47
CA ASN A 5 -44.55 35.34 45.69
C ASN A 5 -43.65 36.38 45.03
N LEU A 6 -44.23 37.29 44.26
CA LEU A 6 -43.51 38.40 43.64
C LEU A 6 -43.68 39.66 44.51
N LEU A 7 -42.58 40.21 45.01
CA LEU A 7 -42.54 41.46 45.76
C LEU A 7 -41.69 42.47 44.98
N GLY A 8 -42.35 43.33 44.21
CA GLY A 8 -41.67 44.25 43.29
C GLY A 8 -40.90 43.47 42.20
N SER A 9 -39.59 43.65 42.14
CA SER A 9 -38.68 42.93 41.21
C SER A 9 -38.10 41.64 41.79
N SER A 10 -38.49 41.23 43.00
CA SER A 10 -37.96 40.04 43.68
C SER A 10 -39.00 38.91 43.69
N ALA A 11 -38.64 37.75 43.15
CA ALA A 11 -39.41 36.51 43.27
C ALA A 11 -38.89 35.72 44.48
N GLN A 12 -39.78 35.34 45.40
CA GLN A 12 -39.45 34.61 46.61
C GLN A 12 -40.28 33.32 46.67
N PHE A 13 -39.63 32.19 46.94
CA PHE A 13 -40.30 30.93 47.23
C PHE A 13 -39.64 30.26 48.42
N LYS A 14 -40.37 29.35 49.07
CA LYS A 14 -39.84 28.51 50.15
C LYS A 14 -40.04 27.06 49.79
N ARG A 15 -38.98 26.25 49.87
CA ARG A 15 -39.06 24.81 49.65
C ARG A 15 -38.31 24.08 50.75
N SER A 16 -38.98 23.14 51.41
CA SER A 16 -38.32 22.23 52.36
C SER A 16 -37.49 21.21 51.58
N THR A 17 -36.25 20.97 51.99
CA THR A 17 -35.38 19.99 51.36
C THR A 17 -34.36 19.42 52.34
N GLU A 18 -34.06 18.14 52.19
CA GLU A 18 -33.04 17.40 52.97
C GLU A 18 -31.74 17.22 52.17
N ILE A 19 -31.77 17.52 50.87
CA ILE A 19 -30.61 17.48 49.96
C ILE A 19 -30.46 18.82 49.24
N LEU A 20 -29.26 19.12 48.74
CA LEU A 20 -29.03 20.30 47.91
C LEU A 20 -29.87 20.23 46.63
N ARG A 21 -30.52 21.32 46.28
CA ARG A 21 -31.38 21.43 45.07
C ARG A 21 -30.94 22.64 44.25
N GLU A 22 -30.83 22.45 42.94
CA GLU A 22 -30.74 23.54 41.98
C GLU A 22 -32.14 23.97 41.52
N PHE A 23 -32.29 25.28 41.32
CA PHE A 23 -33.53 25.90 40.83
C PHE A 23 -33.20 26.78 39.63
N ILE A 24 -34.01 26.71 38.59
CA ILE A 24 -33.88 27.54 37.38
C ILE A 24 -35.06 28.50 37.34
N ALA A 25 -34.78 29.79 37.19
CA ALA A 25 -35.77 30.83 36.90
C ALA A 25 -35.57 31.31 35.48
N PHE A 26 -36.62 31.20 34.66
CA PHE A 26 -36.61 31.67 33.28
C PHE A 26 -37.99 32.24 32.94
N LYS A 27 -38.05 33.14 31.97
CA LYS A 27 -39.33 33.60 31.42
C LYS A 27 -39.84 32.54 30.45
N PRO A 28 -41.09 32.07 30.55
CA PRO A 28 -41.62 31.08 29.60
C PRO A 28 -41.49 31.52 28.13
N GLU A 29 -41.63 32.82 27.86
CA GLU A 29 -41.41 33.41 26.53
C GLU A 29 -39.96 33.42 26.05
N GLN A 30 -39.00 33.19 26.96
CA GLN A 30 -37.57 33.02 26.64
C GLN A 30 -37.17 31.53 26.56
N ALA A 31 -38.09 30.60 26.85
CA ALA A 31 -37.82 29.19 26.68
C ALA A 31 -37.69 28.86 25.19
N PHE A 32 -36.75 27.98 24.84
CA PHE A 32 -36.68 27.45 23.49
C PHE A 32 -37.98 26.71 23.16
N SER A 33 -38.59 27.00 22.01
CA SER A 33 -39.77 26.27 21.55
C SER A 33 -39.39 24.87 21.07
N VAL A 34 -40.16 23.85 21.44
CA VAL A 34 -40.02 22.51 20.87
C VAL A 34 -40.43 22.58 19.40
N LYS A 35 -39.52 22.18 18.50
CA LYS A 35 -39.78 22.08 17.07
C LYS A 35 -39.95 20.60 16.71
N VAL A 36 -41.10 20.24 16.15
CA VAL A 36 -41.29 18.91 15.55
C VAL A 36 -40.41 18.86 14.29
N LEU A 37 -39.42 17.96 14.29
CA LEU A 37 -38.51 17.79 13.16
C LEU A 37 -39.03 16.77 12.13
N GLY A 38 -39.80 15.78 12.58
CA GLY A 38 -40.39 14.75 11.73
C GLY A 38 -40.75 13.50 12.53
N ASP A 39 -41.28 12.50 11.82
CA ASP A 39 -41.55 11.18 12.38
C ASP A 39 -40.27 10.35 12.42
N VAL A 40 -40.14 9.50 13.45
CA VAL A 40 -39.03 8.55 13.59
C VAL A 40 -39.54 7.16 13.20
N PRO A 41 -38.88 6.45 12.26
CA PRO A 41 -39.23 5.06 11.95
C PRO A 41 -39.15 4.17 13.21
N ASN A 42 -39.97 3.11 13.26
CA ASN A 42 -39.84 2.15 14.36
C ASN A 42 -38.45 1.49 14.34
N GLN A 43 -37.74 1.55 15.46
CA GLN A 43 -36.38 1.02 15.64
C GLN A 43 -36.20 0.50 17.08
N ASN A 44 -35.28 -0.45 17.27
CA ASN A 44 -35.06 -1.10 18.55
C ASN A 44 -33.61 -1.61 18.69
N ILE A 45 -32.64 -0.70 18.71
CA ILE A 45 -31.22 -1.03 18.98
C ILE A 45 -31.09 -1.71 20.35
N HIS A 46 -31.89 -1.30 21.33
CA HIS A 46 -31.96 -1.97 22.64
C HIS A 46 -32.28 -3.47 22.58
N GLY A 47 -32.99 -3.92 21.54
CA GLY A 47 -33.38 -5.32 21.33
C GLY A 47 -32.45 -6.12 20.43
N GLU A 48 -31.42 -5.50 19.84
CA GLU A 48 -30.46 -6.20 18.99
C GLU A 48 -29.65 -7.23 19.81
N PRO A 49 -29.23 -8.36 19.21
CA PRO A 49 -28.32 -9.30 19.85
C PRO A 49 -26.94 -8.66 20.11
N GLN A 50 -26.07 -9.34 20.86
CA GLN A 50 -24.71 -8.84 21.10
C GLN A 50 -23.88 -8.89 19.81
N PRO A 51 -23.42 -7.75 19.28
CA PRO A 51 -22.56 -7.73 18.10
C PRO A 51 -21.08 -7.84 18.50
N GLU A 52 -20.28 -8.50 17.66
CA GLU A 52 -18.82 -8.47 17.82
C GLU A 52 -18.23 -7.14 17.33
N MET A 53 -18.80 -6.61 16.24
CA MET A 53 -18.43 -5.32 15.66
C MET A 53 -19.66 -4.44 15.45
N VAL A 54 -19.54 -3.15 15.73
CA VAL A 54 -20.54 -2.15 15.36
C VAL A 54 -19.93 -1.18 14.36
N ILE A 55 -20.63 -0.92 13.25
CA ILE A 55 -20.30 0.16 12.31
C ILE A 55 -21.33 1.28 12.49
N VAL A 56 -20.87 2.46 12.90
CA VAL A 56 -21.69 3.68 12.91
C VAL A 56 -21.33 4.52 11.69
N THR A 57 -22.33 4.81 10.84
CA THR A 57 -22.10 5.49 9.56
C THR A 57 -23.10 6.61 9.29
N HIS A 58 -22.75 7.54 8.40
CA HIS A 58 -23.71 8.50 7.86
C HIS A 58 -24.56 7.82 6.75
N PRO A 59 -25.85 8.16 6.57
CA PRO A 59 -26.69 7.56 5.52
C PRO A 59 -26.08 7.55 4.11
N ASN A 60 -25.27 8.55 3.78
CA ASN A 60 -24.54 8.65 2.50
C ASN A 60 -23.59 7.48 2.23
N PHE A 61 -23.07 6.81 3.26
CA PHE A 61 -22.08 5.73 3.16
C PHE A 61 -22.63 4.38 3.62
N LEU A 62 -23.94 4.28 3.86
CA LEU A 62 -24.58 3.09 4.40
C LEU A 62 -24.39 1.86 3.50
N SER A 63 -24.40 2.03 2.18
CA SER A 63 -24.13 0.92 1.24
C SER A 63 -22.73 0.34 1.43
N GLN A 64 -21.72 1.19 1.58
CA GLN A 64 -20.32 0.80 1.74
C GLN A 64 -20.05 0.19 3.11
N ALA A 65 -20.70 0.71 4.15
CA ALA A 65 -20.66 0.11 5.48
C ALA A 65 -21.25 -1.31 5.50
N ASN A 66 -22.37 -1.53 4.81
CA ASN A 66 -22.96 -2.88 4.65
C ASN A 66 -22.08 -3.80 3.81
N GLU A 67 -21.46 -3.29 2.74
CA GLU A 67 -20.50 -4.03 1.92
C GLU A 67 -19.29 -4.48 2.75
N LEU A 68 -18.76 -3.62 3.62
CA LEU A 68 -17.68 -3.98 4.54
C LEU A 68 -18.11 -5.00 5.59
N ALA A 69 -19.30 -4.84 6.17
CA ALA A 69 -19.87 -5.83 7.10
C ALA A 69 -20.00 -7.22 6.44
N GLN A 70 -20.43 -7.26 5.17
CA GLN A 70 -20.52 -8.50 4.40
C GLN A 70 -19.13 -9.11 4.14
N LEU A 71 -18.12 -8.30 3.80
CA LEU A 71 -16.74 -8.78 3.65
C LEU A 71 -16.22 -9.44 4.94
N HIS A 72 -16.51 -8.86 6.10
CA HIS A 72 -16.11 -9.44 7.39
C HIS A 72 -16.80 -10.78 7.68
N LEU A 73 -18.09 -10.87 7.39
CA LEU A 73 -18.86 -12.11 7.53
C LEU A 73 -18.29 -13.21 6.62
N GLU A 74 -17.99 -12.89 5.36
CA GLU A 74 -17.46 -13.84 4.37
C GLU A 74 -16.03 -14.31 4.68
N ASN A 75 -15.16 -13.41 5.13
CA ASN A 75 -13.74 -13.72 5.34
C ASN A 75 -13.45 -14.29 6.73
N SER A 76 -14.21 -13.89 7.76
CA SER A 76 -13.88 -14.21 9.15
C SER A 76 -15.06 -14.65 10.01
N GLY A 77 -16.29 -14.66 9.46
CA GLY A 77 -17.50 -14.97 10.22
C GLY A 77 -17.94 -13.90 11.23
N LEU A 78 -17.21 -12.79 11.32
CA LEU A 78 -17.41 -11.73 12.30
C LEU A 78 -18.81 -11.10 12.15
N GLN A 79 -19.58 -11.12 13.24
CA GLN A 79 -20.93 -10.57 13.26
C GLN A 79 -20.90 -9.04 13.45
N THR A 80 -21.36 -8.32 12.41
CA THR A 80 -21.29 -6.86 12.36
C THR A 80 -22.68 -6.23 12.33
N LEU A 81 -22.97 -5.34 13.28
CA LEU A 81 -24.18 -4.53 13.32
C LEU A 81 -23.90 -3.16 12.67
N VAL A 82 -24.61 -2.83 11.58
CA VAL A 82 -24.48 -1.55 10.88
C VAL A 82 -25.62 -0.63 11.26
N LEU A 83 -25.31 0.55 11.77
CA LEU A 83 -26.28 1.55 12.21
C LEU A 83 -25.94 2.92 11.62
N THR A 84 -26.96 3.64 11.17
CA THR A 84 -26.79 5.06 10.87
C THR A 84 -26.65 5.87 12.16
N ASN A 85 -25.85 6.93 12.12
CA ASN A 85 -25.70 7.88 13.21
C ASN A 85 -27.07 8.40 13.73
N GLN A 86 -28.03 8.68 12.84
CA GLN A 86 -29.36 9.13 13.22
C GLN A 86 -30.16 8.06 13.97
N GLN A 87 -30.06 6.77 13.60
CA GLN A 87 -30.69 5.69 14.36
C GLN A 87 -30.13 5.65 15.78
N VAL A 88 -28.82 5.78 15.94
CA VAL A 88 -28.19 5.84 17.26
C VAL A 88 -28.68 7.07 18.05
N TYR A 89 -28.76 8.24 17.41
CA TYR A 89 -29.24 9.45 18.07
C TYR A 89 -30.69 9.35 18.54
N ASN A 90 -31.57 8.74 17.74
CA ASN A 90 -32.98 8.58 18.08
C ASN A 90 -33.17 7.84 19.41
N GLU A 91 -32.38 6.79 19.68
CA GLU A 91 -32.50 5.98 20.91
C GLU A 91 -31.65 6.51 22.07
N PHE A 92 -30.46 7.06 21.81
CA PHE A 92 -29.49 7.38 22.87
C PHE A 92 -29.31 8.89 23.14
N SER A 93 -29.94 9.78 22.36
CA SER A 93 -29.91 11.23 22.56
C SER A 93 -31.21 11.96 22.15
N SER A 94 -32.33 11.22 22.09
CA SER A 94 -33.65 11.75 21.70
C SER A 94 -33.65 12.46 20.33
N GLY A 95 -32.89 11.91 19.38
CA GLY A 95 -32.76 12.40 18.01
C GLY A 95 -31.74 13.53 17.80
N ASN A 96 -31.14 14.06 18.86
CA ASN A 96 -30.13 15.12 18.76
C ASN A 96 -28.76 14.55 18.41
N ALA A 97 -28.05 15.19 17.49
CA ALA A 97 -26.67 14.80 17.18
C ALA A 97 -25.77 15.04 18.41
N ASP A 98 -25.34 13.95 19.05
CA ASP A 98 -24.53 13.96 20.26
C ASP A 98 -23.51 12.80 20.22
N VAL A 99 -22.24 13.11 20.44
CA VAL A 99 -21.16 12.11 20.49
C VAL A 99 -21.40 11.08 21.60
N ALA A 100 -22.02 11.48 22.72
CA ALA A 100 -22.31 10.58 23.83
C ALA A 100 -23.31 9.48 23.44
N ALA A 101 -24.15 9.69 22.42
CA ALA A 101 -25.11 8.67 21.96
C ALA A 101 -24.41 7.39 21.48
N ILE A 102 -23.33 7.55 20.70
CA ILE A 102 -22.53 6.42 20.20
C ILE A 102 -21.86 5.68 21.36
N ARG A 103 -21.24 6.42 22.29
CA ARG A 103 -20.63 5.84 23.49
C ARG A 103 -21.67 5.09 24.34
N ASN A 104 -22.84 5.69 24.56
CA ASN A 104 -23.91 5.10 25.38
C ASN A 104 -24.47 3.81 24.75
N MET A 105 -24.55 3.75 23.43
CA MET A 105 -24.89 2.52 22.71
C MET A 105 -23.84 1.43 22.93
N MET A 106 -22.55 1.74 22.76
CA MET A 106 -21.49 0.76 23.01
C MET A 106 -21.46 0.32 24.48
N ARG A 107 -21.66 1.26 25.41
CA ARG A 107 -21.76 0.98 26.84
C ARG A 107 -22.96 0.10 27.17
N MET A 108 -24.07 0.22 26.45
CA MET A 108 -25.21 -0.68 26.60
C MET A 108 -24.83 -2.12 26.24
N PHE A 109 -24.21 -2.34 25.07
CA PHE A 109 -23.76 -3.68 24.67
C PHE A 109 -22.73 -4.25 25.65
N TYR A 110 -21.76 -3.44 26.08
CA TYR A 110 -20.79 -3.79 27.13
C TYR A 110 -21.48 -4.24 28.44
N ASN A 111 -22.42 -3.46 28.97
CA ASN A 111 -23.12 -3.80 30.22
C ASN A 111 -24.07 -5.00 30.09
N ARG A 112 -24.54 -5.31 28.88
CA ARG A 112 -25.42 -6.45 28.62
C ARG A 112 -24.65 -7.77 28.53
N ALA A 113 -23.34 -7.73 28.32
CA ALA A 113 -22.52 -8.93 28.15
C ALA A 113 -22.44 -9.69 29.47
N ILE A 114 -22.77 -10.98 29.44
CA ILE A 114 -22.69 -11.84 30.63
C ILE A 114 -21.40 -12.67 30.67
N SER A 115 -20.58 -12.60 29.62
CA SER A 115 -19.27 -13.25 29.51
C SER A 115 -18.35 -12.45 28.59
N GLU A 116 -17.05 -12.73 28.64
CA GLU A 116 -16.03 -12.05 27.83
C GLU A 116 -16.22 -12.25 26.32
N VAL A 117 -16.72 -13.42 25.91
CA VAL A 117 -17.01 -13.73 24.49
C VAL A 117 -18.16 -12.88 23.93
N GLU A 118 -19.07 -12.41 24.78
CA GLU A 118 -20.19 -11.54 24.38
C GLU A 118 -19.85 -10.05 24.39
N MET A 119 -18.64 -9.67 24.81
CA MET A 119 -18.22 -8.27 24.83
C MET A 119 -18.11 -7.72 23.41
N PRO A 120 -18.58 -6.48 23.14
CA PRO A 120 -18.35 -5.85 21.84
C PRO A 120 -16.84 -5.62 21.65
N ARG A 121 -16.28 -6.17 20.57
CA ARG A 121 -14.82 -6.15 20.32
C ARG A 121 -14.40 -4.94 19.51
N TYR A 122 -15.21 -4.50 18.54
CA TYR A 122 -14.83 -3.45 17.61
C TYR A 122 -15.91 -2.39 17.39
N LEU A 123 -15.47 -1.15 17.25
CA LEU A 123 -16.27 -0.02 16.75
C LEU A 123 -15.57 0.61 15.55
N LEU A 124 -16.27 0.66 14.41
CA LEU A 124 -15.84 1.42 13.24
C LEU A 124 -16.72 2.64 13.04
N LEU A 125 -16.08 3.81 13.00
CA LEU A 125 -16.71 5.09 12.65
C LEU A 125 -16.53 5.32 11.16
N PHE A 126 -17.58 5.06 10.37
CA PHE A 126 -17.53 5.13 8.91
C PHE A 126 -18.09 6.47 8.41
N GLY A 127 -17.23 7.46 8.38
CA GLY A 127 -17.48 8.81 7.91
C GLY A 127 -16.48 9.79 8.51
N ASP A 128 -16.23 10.86 7.76
CA ASP A 128 -15.34 11.93 8.20
C ASP A 128 -15.86 12.68 9.44
N GLY A 129 -14.94 13.37 10.10
CA GLY A 129 -15.16 14.13 11.31
C GLY A 129 -14.80 15.61 11.15
N SER A 130 -15.15 16.42 12.15
CA SER A 130 -14.79 17.84 12.16
C SER A 130 -14.49 18.32 13.58
N TYR A 131 -13.51 19.22 13.71
CA TYR A 131 -13.33 19.99 14.95
C TYR A 131 -14.52 20.90 15.26
N ASN A 132 -15.37 21.21 14.26
CA ASN A 132 -16.56 22.04 14.41
C ASN A 132 -17.85 21.22 14.22
N ASN A 133 -18.09 20.27 15.13
CA ASN A 133 -19.27 19.40 15.13
C ASN A 133 -20.63 20.13 15.07
N LYS A 134 -20.71 21.38 15.55
CA LYS A 134 -21.97 22.16 15.63
C LYS A 134 -22.32 22.91 14.34
N SER A 135 -21.40 22.95 13.37
CA SER A 135 -21.64 23.65 12.11
C SER A 135 -22.63 22.89 11.24
N SER A 136 -23.61 23.62 10.69
CA SER A 136 -24.55 23.13 9.67
C SER A 136 -24.15 23.50 8.24
N LYS A 137 -22.95 24.09 8.05
CA LYS A 137 -22.44 24.42 6.72
C LYS A 137 -22.25 23.15 5.89
N SER A 138 -22.75 23.14 4.66
CA SER A 138 -22.59 22.02 3.73
C SER A 138 -21.14 21.70 3.36
N SER A 139 -20.21 22.64 3.57
CA SER A 139 -18.78 22.44 3.38
C SER A 139 -18.09 21.75 4.56
N ASN A 140 -18.81 21.49 5.65
CA ASN A 140 -18.27 20.77 6.80
C ASN A 140 -18.35 19.26 6.57
N THR A 141 -17.43 18.51 7.16
CA THR A 141 -17.25 17.08 7.00
C THR A 141 -17.68 16.29 8.26
N ASN A 142 -18.53 16.87 9.12
CA ASN A 142 -19.04 16.26 10.36
C ASN A 142 -20.07 15.12 10.14
N PHE A 143 -19.79 14.19 9.22
CA PHE A 143 -20.65 13.05 8.88
C PHE A 143 -20.81 12.10 10.07
N VAL A 144 -19.71 11.78 10.76
CA VAL A 144 -19.72 11.06 12.04
C VAL A 144 -18.96 11.88 13.06
N LEU A 145 -19.68 12.38 14.07
CA LEU A 145 -19.15 13.33 15.03
C LEU A 145 -17.89 12.80 15.74
N THR A 146 -17.00 13.73 16.09
CA THR A 146 -15.75 13.42 16.80
C THR A 146 -15.82 13.89 18.25
N TYR A 147 -15.18 13.20 19.18
CA TYR A 147 -15.00 13.77 20.51
C TYR A 147 -13.83 14.77 20.49
N GLN A 148 -14.12 16.00 20.92
CA GLN A 148 -13.16 17.10 21.04
C GLN A 148 -12.94 17.38 22.53
N SER A 149 -11.68 17.49 22.95
CA SER A 149 -11.32 17.81 24.34
C SER A 149 -11.88 19.16 24.80
N GLU A 150 -12.09 19.32 26.11
CA GLU A 150 -12.54 20.61 26.66
C GLU A 150 -11.53 21.73 26.40
N ASN A 151 -10.23 21.42 26.48
CA ASN A 151 -9.18 22.37 26.14
C ASN A 151 -9.12 22.61 24.63
N SER A 152 -9.50 23.81 24.20
CA SER A 152 -9.45 24.24 22.79
C SER A 152 -8.48 25.40 22.54
N SER A 153 -7.72 25.84 23.55
CA SER A 153 -6.89 27.05 23.50
C SER A 153 -5.39 26.75 23.47
N HIS A 154 -4.98 25.54 23.83
CA HIS A 154 -3.58 25.12 23.85
C HIS A 154 -3.34 23.96 22.88
N THR A 155 -2.59 24.22 21.80
CA THR A 155 -2.38 23.30 20.67
C THR A 155 -1.92 21.90 21.06
N VAL A 156 -1.09 21.78 22.11
CA VAL A 156 -0.56 20.48 22.58
C VAL A 156 -1.52 19.75 23.53
N ASN A 157 -2.38 20.50 24.24
CA ASN A 157 -3.27 19.90 25.25
C ASN A 157 -4.69 19.67 24.68
N SER A 158 -5.00 20.27 23.53
CA SER A 158 -6.18 19.97 22.75
C SER A 158 -6.00 18.68 21.97
N PHE A 159 -7.02 17.84 21.95
CA PHE A 159 -7.02 16.60 21.18
C PHE A 159 -8.40 16.32 20.58
N VAL A 160 -8.38 15.58 19.47
CA VAL A 160 -9.52 14.85 18.94
C VAL A 160 -9.23 13.37 19.16
N SER A 161 -10.19 12.63 19.70
CA SER A 161 -9.97 11.22 20.02
C SER A 161 -11.22 10.39 19.79
N ASP A 162 -11.05 9.25 19.14
CA ASP A 162 -12.10 8.23 19.07
C ASP A 162 -12.09 7.33 20.30
N ASP A 163 -11.08 7.40 21.18
CA ASP A 163 -11.01 6.62 22.43
C ASP A 163 -12.23 6.84 23.31
N PHE A 164 -12.80 8.04 23.30
CA PHE A 164 -14.01 8.38 24.05
C PHE A 164 -15.15 7.37 23.85
N PHE A 165 -15.28 6.81 22.64
CA PHE A 165 -16.34 5.87 22.31
C PHE A 165 -16.13 4.46 22.86
N GLY A 166 -14.92 4.13 23.35
CA GLY A 166 -14.58 2.84 23.95
C GLY A 166 -14.03 2.93 25.38
N LEU A 167 -14.22 4.06 26.05
CA LEU A 167 -14.03 4.21 27.50
C LEU A 167 -15.40 3.95 28.17
N LEU A 168 -15.68 2.71 28.56
CA LEU A 168 -17.04 2.24 28.88
C LEU A 168 -17.27 1.99 30.37
N ASP A 169 -16.20 1.81 31.14
CA ASP A 169 -16.26 1.63 32.59
C ASP A 169 -16.81 2.86 33.35
N GLU A 170 -17.20 2.64 34.60
CA GLU A 170 -17.65 3.71 35.48
C GLU A 170 -16.53 4.73 35.76
N ASN A 171 -16.85 6.01 35.66
CA ASN A 171 -15.94 7.15 35.87
C ASN A 171 -14.86 7.35 34.79
N GLU A 172 -14.94 6.65 33.66
CA GLU A 172 -14.09 6.91 32.50
C GLU A 172 -14.67 7.95 31.54
N GLY A 173 -13.80 8.59 30.75
CA GLY A 173 -14.16 9.61 29.77
C GLY A 173 -13.08 10.66 29.56
N GLU A 174 -13.25 11.49 28.53
CA GLU A 174 -12.26 12.49 28.10
C GLU A 174 -10.88 11.87 27.87
N ALA A 175 -9.92 12.09 28.79
CA ALA A 175 -8.58 11.55 28.73
C ALA A 175 -8.37 10.37 29.71
N THR A 176 -9.31 10.11 30.62
CA THR A 176 -9.19 9.17 31.74
C THR A 176 -9.81 7.82 31.40
N GLY A 177 -9.07 6.75 31.67
CA GLY A 177 -9.53 5.37 31.53
C GLY A 177 -8.69 4.50 30.59
N LEU A 178 -9.00 3.21 30.57
CA LEU A 178 -8.40 2.20 29.69
C LEU A 178 -9.39 1.85 28.58
N LEU A 179 -8.87 1.57 27.39
CA LEU A 179 -9.74 1.37 26.23
C LEU A 179 -10.30 -0.07 26.26
N ASP A 180 -11.63 -0.22 26.25
CA ASP A 180 -12.29 -1.51 26.41
C ASP A 180 -12.42 -2.30 25.09
N LEU A 181 -12.51 -1.59 23.96
CA LEU A 181 -12.71 -2.17 22.63
C LEU A 181 -11.83 -1.52 21.56
N GLY A 182 -11.57 -2.24 20.47
CA GLY A 182 -10.79 -1.75 19.35
C GLY A 182 -11.58 -0.74 18.52
N ILE A 183 -11.00 0.43 18.22
CA ILE A 183 -11.68 1.48 17.47
C ILE A 183 -10.88 1.84 16.23
N GLY A 184 -11.58 1.98 15.11
CA GLY A 184 -11.04 2.58 13.89
C GLY A 184 -12.02 3.55 13.26
N ARG A 185 -11.51 4.40 12.37
CA ARG A 185 -12.30 5.37 11.60
C ARG A 185 -11.91 5.31 10.12
N ILE A 186 -12.89 5.23 9.24
CA ILE A 186 -12.71 5.53 7.82
C ILE A 186 -13.27 6.94 7.58
N PRO A 187 -12.42 7.99 7.50
CA PRO A 187 -12.86 9.38 7.42
C PRO A 187 -13.29 9.76 5.99
N SER A 188 -14.24 9.02 5.41
CA SER A 188 -14.71 9.31 4.06
C SER A 188 -15.61 10.54 4.05
N SER A 189 -15.29 11.50 3.18
CA SER A 189 -16.11 12.71 2.97
C SER A 189 -17.02 12.58 1.75
N THR A 190 -16.80 11.57 0.91
CA THR A 190 -17.58 11.30 -0.31
C THR A 190 -17.84 9.81 -0.51
N VAL A 191 -18.87 9.48 -1.31
CA VAL A 191 -19.18 8.10 -1.70
C VAL A 191 -18.02 7.46 -2.46
N ALA A 192 -17.29 8.24 -3.26
CA ALA A 192 -16.11 7.77 -3.99
C ALA A 192 -15.00 7.31 -3.04
N GLU A 193 -14.75 8.06 -1.97
CA GLU A 193 -13.75 7.70 -0.95
C GLU A 193 -14.18 6.48 -0.13
N ALA A 194 -15.46 6.40 0.22
CA ALA A 194 -16.02 5.22 0.89
C ALA A 194 -15.84 3.97 0.02
N ASN A 195 -16.14 4.05 -1.30
CA ASN A 195 -15.90 2.96 -2.25
C ASN A 195 -14.42 2.60 -2.34
N LEU A 196 -13.51 3.59 -2.37
CA LEU A 196 -12.08 3.33 -2.43
C LEU A 196 -11.56 2.60 -1.18
N ALA A 197 -12.00 3.00 0.02
CA ALA A 197 -11.62 2.32 1.26
C ALA A 197 -12.06 0.85 1.26
N VAL A 198 -13.33 0.58 0.94
CA VAL A 198 -13.85 -0.80 0.87
C VAL A 198 -13.17 -1.60 -0.24
N LYS A 199 -12.90 -0.98 -1.40
CA LYS A 199 -12.18 -1.62 -2.51
C LYS A 199 -10.76 -2.03 -2.09
N LYS A 200 -10.05 -1.18 -1.35
CA LYS A 200 -8.71 -1.51 -0.82
C LYS A 200 -8.75 -2.64 0.20
N ILE A 201 -9.72 -2.64 1.11
CA ILE A 201 -9.90 -3.72 2.08
C ILE A 201 -10.17 -5.04 1.36
N ARG A 202 -11.07 -5.04 0.36
CA ARG A 202 -11.29 -6.21 -0.49
C ARG A 202 -10.01 -6.68 -1.18
N GLN A 203 -9.27 -5.78 -1.81
CA GLN A 203 -8.01 -6.13 -2.49
C GLN A 203 -7.00 -6.69 -1.50
N TYR A 204 -6.90 -6.12 -0.30
CA TYR A 204 -6.00 -6.59 0.73
C TYR A 204 -6.39 -7.98 1.25
N LEU A 205 -7.68 -8.31 1.31
CA LEU A 205 -8.14 -9.65 1.72
C LEU A 205 -8.07 -10.67 0.56
N ASP A 206 -7.89 -10.21 -0.68
CA ASP A 206 -7.82 -11.08 -1.85
C ASP A 206 -6.50 -11.87 -1.87
N PRO A 207 -6.51 -13.18 -2.16
CA PRO A 207 -5.28 -13.96 -2.22
C PRO A 207 -4.23 -13.47 -3.22
N SER A 208 -4.63 -12.72 -4.26
CA SER A 208 -3.71 -12.09 -5.21
C SER A 208 -2.80 -11.04 -4.59
N SER A 209 -3.14 -10.50 -3.40
CA SER A 209 -2.25 -9.57 -2.68
C SER A 209 -1.10 -10.27 -1.96
N GLN A 210 -1.09 -11.61 -1.90
CA GLN A 210 -0.02 -12.35 -1.22
C GLN A 210 1.33 -12.19 -1.92
N GLY A 211 2.39 -11.90 -1.16
CA GLY A 211 3.74 -11.86 -1.69
C GLY A 211 4.81 -11.62 -0.64
N GLY A 212 6.08 -11.70 -1.05
CA GLY A 212 7.25 -11.56 -0.16
C GLY A 212 7.28 -10.25 0.63
N TRP A 213 6.54 -9.22 0.20
CA TRP A 213 6.36 -7.95 0.90
C TRP A 213 5.71 -8.11 2.28
N HIS A 214 4.95 -9.19 2.53
CA HIS A 214 4.44 -9.55 3.86
C HIS A 214 5.55 -9.85 4.86
N ASN A 215 6.71 -10.31 4.37
CA ASN A 215 7.86 -10.63 5.21
C ASN A 215 8.81 -9.44 5.39
N GLN A 216 8.38 -8.22 5.04
CA GLN A 216 9.18 -7.01 5.08
C GLN A 216 8.60 -5.98 6.04
N ILE A 217 9.47 -5.33 6.82
CA ILE A 217 9.14 -4.20 7.68
C ILE A 217 10.16 -3.09 7.44
N SER A 218 9.70 -1.84 7.41
CA SER A 218 10.55 -0.68 7.15
C SER A 218 10.48 0.34 8.29
N PHE A 219 11.63 0.74 8.79
CA PHE A 219 11.81 1.71 9.87
C PHE A 219 12.47 2.98 9.34
N ILE A 220 11.79 4.10 9.50
CA ILE A 220 12.19 5.41 8.98
C ILE A 220 12.44 6.35 10.17
N GLY A 221 13.58 7.04 10.15
CA GLY A 221 14.00 7.93 11.24
C GLY A 221 14.49 9.28 10.74
N ASP A 222 13.89 10.35 11.25
CA ASP A 222 14.26 11.76 11.02
C ASP A 222 15.62 12.13 11.66
N ASP A 223 16.37 13.07 11.06
CA ASP A 223 17.73 13.46 11.49
C ASP A 223 17.76 14.46 12.65
N GLY A 224 16.60 14.93 13.11
CA GLY A 224 16.45 15.93 14.17
C GLY A 224 16.86 15.49 15.59
N ASP A 225 16.88 16.48 16.50
CA ASP A 225 16.95 16.31 17.96
C ASP A 225 18.14 15.48 18.49
N GLY A 226 19.31 15.61 17.87
CA GLY A 226 20.53 14.92 18.32
C GLY A 226 20.43 13.40 18.15
N ASN A 227 19.94 12.96 16.99
CA ASN A 227 19.71 11.56 16.60
C ASN A 227 18.58 10.85 17.38
N LEU A 228 17.76 11.57 18.16
CA LEU A 228 16.71 10.97 18.98
C LEU A 228 15.79 10.06 18.17
N HIS A 229 15.30 10.53 17.02
CA HIS A 229 14.33 9.79 16.21
C HIS A 229 14.94 8.60 15.50
N MET A 230 16.14 8.74 14.91
CA MET A 230 16.88 7.60 14.34
C MET A 230 17.20 6.55 15.41
N ASN A 231 17.60 6.98 16.61
CA ASN A 231 17.87 6.06 17.72
C ASN A 231 16.61 5.29 18.15
N GLN A 232 15.48 5.99 18.31
CA GLN A 232 14.20 5.36 18.64
C GLN A 232 13.74 4.39 17.54
N SER A 233 13.87 4.78 16.27
CA SER A 233 13.53 3.92 15.13
C SER A 233 14.39 2.65 15.13
N ASP A 234 15.69 2.78 15.40
CA ASP A 234 16.62 1.64 15.49
C ASP A 234 16.37 0.74 16.69
N GLN A 235 15.90 1.28 17.82
CA GLN A 235 15.50 0.44 18.96
C GLN A 235 14.30 -0.45 18.61
N LEU A 236 13.31 0.07 17.86
CA LEU A 236 12.17 -0.75 17.41
C LEU A 236 12.60 -1.78 16.36
N ALA A 237 13.47 -1.36 15.44
CA ALA A 237 14.00 -2.26 14.43
C ALA A 237 14.74 -3.45 15.07
N ARG A 238 15.65 -3.18 16.02
CA ARG A 238 16.36 -4.24 16.78
C ARG A 238 15.41 -5.14 17.55
N PHE A 239 14.38 -4.57 18.19
CA PHE A 239 13.37 -5.36 18.88
C PHE A 239 12.70 -6.38 17.93
N VAL A 240 12.35 -5.98 16.71
CA VAL A 240 11.77 -6.91 15.73
C VAL A 240 12.81 -7.90 15.21
N GLU A 241 14.05 -7.47 14.93
CA GLU A 241 15.15 -8.36 14.53
C GLU A 241 15.39 -9.49 15.55
N GLU A 242 15.34 -9.16 16.85
CA GLU A 242 15.62 -10.08 17.95
C GLU A 242 14.44 -11.01 18.28
N ASN A 243 13.21 -10.49 18.27
CA ASN A 243 12.02 -11.23 18.73
C ASN A 243 11.23 -11.89 17.60
N TYR A 244 11.33 -11.36 16.38
CA TYR A 244 10.62 -11.86 15.20
C TYR A 244 11.58 -12.00 14.00
N PRO A 245 12.65 -12.80 14.13
CA PRO A 245 13.75 -12.86 13.17
C PRO A 245 13.35 -13.34 11.77
N LYS A 246 12.14 -13.89 11.58
CA LYS A 246 11.61 -14.26 10.27
C LYS A 246 11.43 -13.08 9.32
N TYR A 247 11.12 -11.89 9.85
CA TYR A 247 10.92 -10.68 9.05
C TYR A 247 12.25 -10.08 8.59
N ASN A 248 12.24 -9.50 7.39
CA ASN A 248 13.30 -8.68 6.85
C ASN A 248 13.09 -7.23 7.28
N ILE A 249 14.18 -6.59 7.72
CA ILE A 249 14.15 -5.24 8.25
C ILE A 249 14.92 -4.31 7.31
N GLU A 250 14.28 -3.22 6.91
CA GLU A 250 14.91 -2.11 6.21
C GLU A 250 14.94 -0.88 7.11
N LYS A 251 16.05 -0.15 7.09
CA LYS A 251 16.28 1.06 7.88
C LYS A 251 16.55 2.23 6.94
N ILE A 252 15.67 3.22 6.94
CA ILE A 252 15.81 4.47 6.15
C ILE A 252 16.01 5.62 7.14
N TYR A 253 17.27 5.88 7.49
CA TYR A 253 17.62 6.96 8.42
C TYR A 253 18.14 8.15 7.64
N PHE A 254 17.53 9.32 7.84
CA PHE A 254 17.72 10.48 6.96
C PHE A 254 19.19 10.87 6.82
N ASP A 255 19.91 10.89 7.94
CA ASP A 255 21.31 11.30 7.98
C ASP A 255 22.27 10.28 7.35
N ALA A 256 21.79 9.07 6.98
CA ALA A 256 22.57 8.12 6.18
C ALA A 256 22.64 8.51 4.69
N TYR A 257 21.82 9.47 4.25
CA TYR A 257 21.76 9.97 2.88
C TYR A 257 22.33 11.39 2.79
N PRO A 258 22.87 11.81 1.63
CA PRO A 258 23.35 13.17 1.44
C PRO A 258 22.22 14.21 1.49
N MET A 259 22.40 15.25 2.29
CA MET A 259 21.49 16.41 2.29
C MET A 259 21.81 17.36 1.12
N VAL A 260 20.80 17.73 0.35
CA VAL A 260 20.91 18.68 -0.76
C VAL A 260 20.31 20.03 -0.36
N THR A 261 21.05 21.12 -0.57
CA THR A 261 20.55 22.48 -0.30
C THR A 261 20.01 23.10 -1.58
N THR A 262 18.74 23.54 -1.55
CA THR A 262 18.09 24.24 -2.67
C THR A 262 17.71 25.67 -2.26
N SER A 263 17.29 26.49 -3.22
CA SER A 263 16.69 27.81 -2.94
C SER A 263 15.44 27.74 -2.05
N GLN A 264 14.81 26.57 -1.95
CA GLN A 264 13.62 26.28 -1.14
C GLN A 264 13.95 25.59 0.20
N GLY A 265 15.23 25.54 0.60
CA GLY A 265 15.72 24.91 1.82
C GLY A 265 16.39 23.54 1.60
N ALA A 266 16.81 22.92 2.70
CA ALA A 266 17.41 21.58 2.73
C ALA A 266 16.40 20.49 2.33
N ARG A 267 16.89 19.47 1.62
CA ARG A 267 16.12 18.32 1.12
C ARG A 267 16.93 17.04 1.27
N TYR A 268 16.23 15.91 1.37
CA TYR A 268 16.79 14.57 1.22
C TYR A 268 16.10 13.83 0.05
N PRO A 269 16.48 14.11 -1.21
CA PRO A 269 15.86 13.47 -2.37
C PRO A 269 15.96 11.94 -2.34
N ASP A 270 17.11 11.42 -1.92
CA ASP A 270 17.35 9.98 -1.88
C ASP A 270 16.54 9.26 -0.80
N VAL A 271 16.23 9.94 0.30
CA VAL A 271 15.30 9.44 1.32
C VAL A 271 13.88 9.37 0.76
N THR A 272 13.42 10.44 0.07
CA THR A 272 12.12 10.43 -0.59
C THR A 272 12.04 9.29 -1.61
N ASN A 273 13.08 9.09 -2.40
CA ASN A 273 13.16 7.99 -3.37
C ASN A 273 13.13 6.62 -2.69
N ALA A 274 13.88 6.43 -1.60
CA ALA A 274 13.88 5.18 -0.84
C ALA A 274 12.49 4.84 -0.28
N ILE A 275 11.80 5.83 0.30
CA ILE A 275 10.43 5.66 0.81
C ILE A 275 9.45 5.33 -0.32
N ASN A 276 9.52 6.06 -1.44
CA ASN A 276 8.64 5.83 -2.60
C ASN A 276 8.88 4.46 -3.23
N ASN A 277 10.14 4.05 -3.40
CA ASN A 277 10.49 2.72 -3.90
C ASN A 277 9.95 1.64 -2.97
N ARG A 278 10.15 1.78 -1.66
CA ARG A 278 9.65 0.82 -0.68
C ARG A 278 8.12 0.73 -0.67
N ALA A 279 7.42 1.86 -0.76
CA ALA A 279 5.96 1.87 -0.86
C ALA A 279 5.47 1.12 -2.11
N ASN A 280 6.11 1.33 -3.26
CA ASN A 280 5.80 0.67 -4.53
C ASN A 280 6.10 -0.84 -4.53
N GLN A 281 7.21 -1.24 -3.92
CA GLN A 281 7.60 -2.65 -3.75
C GLN A 281 6.76 -3.39 -2.71
N GLY A 282 6.16 -2.65 -1.77
CA GLY A 282 5.38 -3.19 -0.66
C GLY A 282 6.22 -3.44 0.59
N THR A 283 5.58 -3.27 1.74
CA THR A 283 6.09 -3.62 3.06
C THR A 283 4.89 -3.85 3.97
N LEU A 284 4.98 -4.78 4.93
CA LEU A 284 3.85 -5.06 5.82
C LEU A 284 3.54 -3.84 6.70
N ILE A 285 4.59 -3.24 7.26
CA ILE A 285 4.52 -2.07 8.14
C ILE A 285 5.60 -1.07 7.72
N MET A 286 5.18 0.17 7.49
CA MET A 286 6.07 1.32 7.33
C MET A 286 5.98 2.19 8.59
N ASN A 287 7.03 2.18 9.41
CA ASN A 287 7.09 2.92 10.66
C ASN A 287 7.93 4.18 10.50
N TYR A 288 7.36 5.34 10.83
CA TYR A 288 8.07 6.63 10.81
C TYR A 288 8.10 7.25 12.22
N ILE A 289 9.29 7.68 12.64
CA ILE A 289 9.50 8.48 13.85
C ILE A 289 10.22 9.77 13.46
N GLY A 290 9.63 10.92 13.81
CA GLY A 290 10.20 12.22 13.47
C GLY A 290 9.20 13.37 13.50
N HIS A 291 9.58 14.48 12.90
CA HIS A 291 8.71 15.65 12.71
C HIS A 291 7.75 15.47 11.52
N ALA A 292 6.59 16.11 11.55
CA ALA A 292 5.70 16.17 10.40
C ALA A 292 4.72 17.33 10.56
N ASN A 293 3.97 17.57 9.51
CA ASN A 293 2.72 18.29 9.55
C ASN A 293 1.68 17.58 8.68
N ALA A 294 0.50 18.18 8.52
CA ALA A 294 -0.58 17.59 7.73
C ALA A 294 -0.26 17.42 6.23
N ARG A 295 0.88 17.89 5.71
CA ARG A 295 1.19 17.93 4.27
C ARG A 295 2.40 17.07 3.86
N TRP A 296 3.34 16.84 4.78
CA TRP A 296 4.57 16.10 4.53
C TRP A 296 5.28 15.69 5.84
N LEU A 297 6.27 14.80 5.73
CA LEU A 297 7.17 14.41 6.80
C LEU A 297 8.41 15.32 6.86
N ALA A 298 8.93 15.52 8.07
CA ALA A 298 10.12 16.27 8.43
C ALA A 298 10.15 17.75 7.98
N HIS A 299 11.18 18.49 8.39
CA HIS A 299 11.37 19.88 7.97
C HIS A 299 11.85 19.98 6.51
N GLU A 300 12.46 18.91 6.00
CA GLU A 300 13.08 18.77 4.69
C GLU A 300 12.07 18.38 3.62
N LYS A 301 10.77 18.33 3.96
CA LYS A 301 9.66 18.02 3.05
C LYS A 301 9.82 16.65 2.37
N VAL A 302 10.13 15.64 3.18
CA VAL A 302 10.15 14.25 2.73
C VAL A 302 8.72 13.73 2.71
N LEU A 303 8.38 12.92 1.70
CA LEU A 303 7.05 12.33 1.53
C LEU A 303 5.91 13.38 1.55
N MET A 304 5.80 14.14 0.48
CA MET A 304 4.70 15.09 0.25
C MET A 304 3.46 14.37 -0.32
N ILE A 305 2.31 15.04 -0.35
CA ILE A 305 1.06 14.50 -0.93
C ILE A 305 1.26 14.00 -2.37
N ASN A 306 2.01 14.73 -3.20
CA ASN A 306 2.26 14.33 -4.59
C ASN A 306 3.08 13.03 -4.67
N ASP A 307 4.00 12.81 -3.73
CA ASP A 307 4.76 11.55 -3.64
C ASP A 307 3.83 10.39 -3.31
N ILE A 308 2.90 10.58 -2.37
CA ILE A 308 1.92 9.55 -1.99
C ILE A 308 0.96 9.23 -3.17
N GLN A 309 0.56 10.25 -3.93
CA GLN A 309 -0.34 10.09 -5.07
C GLN A 309 0.34 9.45 -6.28
N SER A 310 1.67 9.49 -6.37
CA SER A 310 2.44 8.83 -7.44
C SER A 310 2.68 7.34 -7.19
N TRP A 311 2.33 6.82 -6.02
CA TRP A 311 2.46 5.40 -5.73
C TRP A 311 1.53 4.51 -6.58
N ARG A 312 2.02 3.32 -6.89
CA ARG A 312 1.40 2.28 -7.73
C ARG A 312 1.45 0.93 -7.01
N ASN A 313 1.00 0.92 -5.76
CA ASN A 313 1.08 -0.23 -4.86
C ASN A 313 -0.30 -0.76 -4.43
N PHE A 314 -1.31 -0.68 -5.30
CA PHE A 314 -2.67 -1.09 -4.99
C PHE A 314 -2.77 -2.55 -4.48
N ASP A 315 -1.91 -3.44 -4.97
CA ASP A 315 -1.87 -4.85 -4.58
C ASP A 315 -0.96 -5.14 -3.37
N ARG A 316 -0.28 -4.10 -2.84
CA ARG A 316 0.75 -4.19 -1.80
C ARG A 316 0.65 -3.01 -0.84
N LEU A 317 -0.47 -2.94 -0.13
CA LEU A 317 -0.84 -1.79 0.71
C LEU A 317 -0.25 -1.91 2.12
N PRO A 318 0.79 -1.14 2.50
CA PRO A 318 1.35 -1.16 3.84
C PRO A 318 0.40 -0.60 4.90
N LEU A 319 0.53 -1.08 6.14
CA LEU A 319 0.08 -0.33 7.31
C LEU A 319 1.09 0.78 7.61
N PHE A 320 0.61 2.02 7.73
CA PHE A 320 1.44 3.15 8.11
C PHE A 320 1.38 3.37 9.62
N VAL A 321 2.53 3.46 10.26
CA VAL A 321 2.61 3.77 11.69
C VAL A 321 3.47 5.01 11.84
N THR A 322 2.85 6.16 12.10
CA THR A 322 3.54 7.45 12.13
C THR A 322 3.52 8.04 13.53
N ALA A 323 4.64 7.90 14.24
CA ALA A 323 4.87 8.43 15.57
C ALA A 323 5.36 9.89 15.49
N THR A 324 4.53 10.76 14.92
CA THR A 324 4.86 12.14 14.56
C THR A 324 3.73 13.11 14.93
N CYS A 325 3.80 14.38 14.54
CA CYS A 325 2.74 15.39 14.74
C CYS A 325 1.84 15.53 13.50
N GLU A 326 0.51 15.53 13.70
CA GLU A 326 -0.52 16.00 12.75
C GLU A 326 -0.53 15.42 11.32
N PHE A 327 0.16 14.31 11.04
CA PHE A 327 0.16 13.69 9.71
C PHE A 327 -1.23 13.24 9.25
N SER A 328 -2.10 12.88 10.21
CA SER A 328 -3.48 12.41 10.00
C SER A 328 -4.50 13.32 10.67
N ARG A 329 -4.38 14.63 10.46
CA ARG A 329 -5.32 15.66 10.96
C ARG A 329 -6.68 15.62 10.22
N PHE A 330 -7.39 14.50 10.35
CA PHE A 330 -8.61 14.21 9.60
C PHE A 330 -9.79 15.13 9.93
N ASP A 331 -9.83 15.72 11.12
CA ASP A 331 -10.97 16.55 11.55
C ASP A 331 -10.88 18.01 11.10
N ASP A 332 -9.88 18.37 10.30
CA ASP A 332 -9.81 19.66 9.61
C ASP A 332 -10.62 19.64 8.31
N PHE A 333 -11.91 19.97 8.40
CA PHE A 333 -12.81 20.02 7.25
C PHE A 333 -12.39 21.01 6.13
N SER A 334 -11.38 21.87 6.38
CA SER A 334 -10.87 22.82 5.38
C SER A 334 -9.72 22.26 4.55
N TYR A 335 -9.11 21.14 4.96
CA TYR A 335 -7.90 20.62 4.37
C TYR A 335 -7.72 19.11 4.60
N LYS A 336 -7.46 18.34 3.54
CA LYS A 336 -7.13 16.91 3.65
C LYS A 336 -5.66 16.68 3.91
N SER A 337 -5.36 15.88 4.92
CA SER A 337 -3.99 15.58 5.32
C SER A 337 -3.31 14.56 4.40
N ALA A 338 -1.98 14.48 4.48
CA ALA A 338 -1.18 13.48 3.79
C ALA A 338 -1.58 12.04 4.19
N GLY A 339 -1.94 11.82 5.47
CA GLY A 339 -2.52 10.57 5.94
C GLY A 339 -3.83 10.21 5.22
N GLU A 340 -4.76 11.15 5.07
CA GLU A 340 -6.01 10.92 4.33
C GLU A 340 -5.77 10.67 2.84
N HIS A 341 -4.83 11.41 2.22
CA HIS A 341 -4.44 11.16 0.84
C HIS A 341 -3.83 9.77 0.63
N SER A 342 -3.09 9.24 1.61
CA SER A 342 -2.59 7.87 1.59
C SER A 342 -3.73 6.85 1.68
N LEU A 343 -4.71 7.09 2.56
CA LEU A 343 -5.86 6.19 2.72
C LEU A 343 -6.76 6.17 1.47
N PHE A 344 -6.97 7.32 0.81
CA PHE A 344 -7.89 7.46 -0.33
C PHE A 344 -7.20 7.58 -1.70
N SER A 345 -5.90 7.26 -1.81
CA SER A 345 -5.24 7.14 -3.12
C SER A 345 -5.85 5.99 -3.93
N SER A 346 -6.24 6.26 -5.19
CA SER A 346 -6.92 5.29 -6.06
C SER A 346 -5.98 4.28 -6.72
N GLN A 347 -4.67 4.57 -6.73
CA GLN A 347 -3.64 3.76 -7.41
C GLN A 347 -2.73 3.03 -6.42
N GLY A 348 -2.93 3.21 -5.12
CA GLY A 348 -2.01 2.73 -4.09
C GLY A 348 -2.27 3.40 -2.76
N GLY A 349 -1.24 3.69 -1.98
CA GLY A 349 -1.33 4.31 -0.66
C GLY A 349 -1.14 3.29 0.46
N SER A 350 -1.88 3.47 1.56
CA SER A 350 -1.89 2.55 2.71
C SER A 350 -3.22 1.80 2.81
N ILE A 351 -3.19 0.67 3.53
CA ILE A 351 -4.41 -0.05 3.94
C ILE A 351 -5.06 0.58 5.19
N GLY A 352 -4.24 1.24 6.00
CA GLY A 352 -4.65 1.96 7.20
C GLY A 352 -3.47 2.69 7.83
N LEU A 353 -3.76 3.55 8.79
CA LEU A 353 -2.75 4.32 9.52
C LEU A 353 -2.99 4.24 11.03
N VAL A 354 -1.95 3.90 11.78
CA VAL A 354 -1.84 4.22 13.21
C VAL A 354 -1.04 5.52 13.32
N SER A 355 -1.76 6.63 13.48
CA SER A 355 -1.18 7.98 13.34
C SER A 355 -1.74 8.93 14.38
N THR A 356 -1.14 10.11 14.47
CA THR A 356 -1.62 11.21 15.29
C THR A 356 -2.47 12.22 14.53
N SER A 357 -3.44 12.83 15.22
CA SER A 357 -4.30 13.92 14.70
C SER A 357 -3.88 15.33 15.15
N ARG A 358 -3.06 15.43 16.21
CA ARG A 358 -2.60 16.69 16.83
C ARG A 358 -1.11 16.63 17.18
N VAL A 359 -0.59 17.75 17.69
CA VAL A 359 0.77 17.86 18.21
C VAL A 359 0.99 16.91 19.39
N VAL A 360 2.15 16.27 19.43
CA VAL A 360 2.54 15.24 20.39
C VAL A 360 4.03 15.34 20.75
N TYR A 361 4.45 14.59 21.77
CA TYR A 361 5.84 14.55 22.24
C TYR A 361 6.56 13.25 21.83
N ALA A 362 7.84 13.38 21.48
CA ALA A 362 8.66 12.28 20.96
C ALA A 362 8.75 11.06 21.91
N ASN A 363 9.02 11.27 23.22
CA ASN A 363 9.19 10.14 24.16
C ASN A 363 7.89 9.37 24.42
N PRO A 364 6.74 10.01 24.70
CA PRO A 364 5.45 9.32 24.77
C PRO A 364 5.05 8.62 23.45
N ASN A 365 5.39 9.21 22.29
CA ASN A 365 5.18 8.56 20.99
C ASN A 365 5.97 7.26 20.89
N PHE A 366 7.26 7.29 21.25
CA PHE A 366 8.11 6.11 21.24
C PHE A 366 7.60 5.03 22.20
N ALA A 367 7.13 5.39 23.40
CA ALA A 367 6.56 4.44 24.35
C ALA A 367 5.34 3.70 23.77
N LEU A 368 4.41 4.43 23.13
CA LEU A 368 3.24 3.82 22.48
C LEU A 368 3.65 2.98 21.25
N ASN A 369 4.57 3.47 20.43
CA ASN A 369 5.05 2.77 19.24
C ASN A 369 5.79 1.47 19.60
N ARG A 370 6.58 1.48 20.69
CA ARG A 370 7.18 0.26 21.25
C ARG A 370 6.12 -0.74 21.69
N ASN A 371 5.11 -0.28 22.42
CA ASN A 371 4.01 -1.15 22.86
C ASN A 371 3.18 -1.66 21.67
N PHE A 372 3.03 -0.88 20.60
CA PHE A 372 2.43 -1.37 19.34
C PHE A 372 3.20 -2.57 18.78
N PHE A 373 4.54 -2.48 18.67
CA PHE A 373 5.36 -3.60 18.19
C PHE A 373 5.39 -4.80 19.14
N GLN A 374 5.11 -4.62 20.43
CA GLN A 374 4.93 -5.74 21.36
C GLN A 374 3.71 -6.59 21.00
N TYR A 375 2.61 -5.99 20.53
CA TYR A 375 1.36 -6.70 20.26
C TYR A 375 1.12 -7.02 18.79
N VAL A 376 1.66 -6.24 17.84
CA VAL A 376 1.34 -6.42 16.41
C VAL A 376 1.77 -7.77 15.85
N PHE A 377 2.75 -8.44 16.44
CA PHE A 377 3.18 -9.78 16.04
C PHE A 377 2.92 -10.84 17.12
N ALA A 378 2.30 -10.45 18.23
CA ALA A 378 1.97 -11.36 19.31
C ALA A 378 0.80 -12.26 18.92
N GLU A 379 0.91 -13.53 19.30
CA GLU A 379 -0.22 -14.45 19.29
C GLU A 379 -1.24 -14.00 20.32
N ARG A 380 -2.51 -14.27 20.06
CA ARG A 380 -3.56 -13.95 21.01
C ARG A 380 -3.44 -14.83 22.25
N ASP A 381 -3.69 -14.24 23.41
CA ASP A 381 -3.59 -14.95 24.70
C ASP A 381 -4.64 -16.08 24.80
N ASP A 382 -5.76 -15.95 24.08
CA ASP A 382 -6.85 -16.91 24.00
C ASP A 382 -6.76 -17.84 22.77
N TYR A 383 -5.66 -17.80 22.02
CA TYR A 383 -5.47 -18.66 20.85
C TYR A 383 -5.45 -20.14 21.24
N VAL A 384 -6.21 -20.95 20.49
CA VAL A 384 -6.18 -22.41 20.57
C VAL A 384 -5.53 -22.97 19.30
N GLU A 385 -4.52 -23.82 19.47
CA GLU A 385 -3.81 -24.48 18.36
C GLU A 385 -4.81 -25.14 17.37
N GLY A 386 -4.69 -24.78 16.09
CA GLY A 386 -5.56 -25.25 15.02
C GLY A 386 -6.69 -24.30 14.60
N GLU A 387 -6.89 -23.19 15.32
CA GLU A 387 -7.74 -22.07 14.87
C GLU A 387 -7.03 -21.18 13.84
N THR A 388 -7.81 -20.46 13.03
CA THR A 388 -7.31 -19.60 11.94
C THR A 388 -7.01 -18.17 12.38
N ASP A 389 -7.50 -17.70 13.54
CA ASP A 389 -7.37 -16.31 14.00
C ASP A 389 -6.28 -16.16 15.09
N LYS A 390 -5.05 -16.53 14.74
CA LYS A 390 -3.90 -16.65 15.65
C LYS A 390 -3.36 -15.34 16.21
N TYR A 391 -3.45 -14.24 15.45
CA TYR A 391 -2.84 -12.94 15.78
C TYR A 391 -3.89 -11.87 16.07
N TYR A 392 -3.54 -10.86 16.86
CA TYR A 392 -4.41 -9.72 17.14
C TYR A 392 -4.75 -8.93 15.86
N ARG A 393 -6.00 -8.43 15.76
CA ARG A 393 -6.44 -7.51 14.70
C ARG A 393 -6.03 -6.07 15.03
N LEU A 394 -6.03 -5.17 14.04
CA LEU A 394 -5.48 -3.80 14.22
C LEU A 394 -6.11 -3.03 15.39
N GLY A 395 -7.42 -3.15 15.59
CA GLY A 395 -8.13 -2.53 16.71
C GLY A 395 -7.64 -3.04 18.06
N ASP A 396 -7.38 -4.35 18.19
CA ASP A 396 -6.83 -4.95 19.41
C ASP A 396 -5.40 -4.50 19.67
N VAL A 397 -4.56 -4.51 18.62
CA VAL A 397 -3.16 -4.09 18.72
C VAL A 397 -3.05 -2.66 19.27
N LEU A 398 -3.84 -1.72 18.71
CA LEU A 398 -3.81 -0.34 19.19
C LEU A 398 -4.42 -0.18 20.59
N ARG A 399 -5.50 -0.92 20.90
CA ARG A 399 -6.10 -0.94 22.23
C ARG A 399 -5.12 -1.40 23.29
N LEU A 400 -4.51 -2.57 23.10
CA LEU A 400 -3.53 -3.17 24.01
C LEU A 400 -2.29 -2.28 24.16
N ALA A 401 -1.80 -1.70 23.06
CA ALA A 401 -0.69 -0.75 23.10
C ALA A 401 -1.02 0.50 23.95
N LYS A 402 -2.24 1.04 23.82
CA LYS A 402 -2.72 2.18 24.61
C LYS A 402 -2.94 1.84 26.09
N ILE A 403 -3.38 0.62 26.40
CA ILE A 403 -3.50 0.12 27.78
C ILE A 403 -2.10 0.04 28.41
N ALA A 404 -1.16 -0.63 27.73
CA ALA A 404 0.22 -0.81 28.20
C ALA A 404 0.99 0.51 28.35
N THR A 405 0.61 1.54 27.59
CA THR A 405 1.20 2.89 27.72
C THR A 405 0.74 3.61 29.00
N GLY A 406 -0.35 3.17 29.64
CA GLY A 406 -0.91 3.82 30.83
C GLY A 406 -1.59 5.15 30.51
N SER A 407 -1.90 5.94 31.53
CA SER A 407 -2.67 7.19 31.38
C SER A 407 -1.81 8.36 30.89
N SER A 408 -2.10 8.89 29.70
CA SER A 408 -1.46 10.08 29.14
C SER A 408 -2.40 10.74 28.14
N ILE A 409 -2.39 12.08 28.08
CA ILE A 409 -3.13 12.82 27.03
C ILE A 409 -2.51 12.53 25.65
N ASN A 410 -1.19 12.32 25.57
CA ASN A 410 -0.48 12.12 24.31
C ASN A 410 -1.00 10.92 23.52
N LYS A 411 -1.37 9.82 24.19
CA LYS A 411 -1.91 8.62 23.51
C LYS A 411 -3.30 8.85 22.92
N ARG A 412 -4.07 9.84 23.41
CA ARG A 412 -5.41 10.16 22.89
C ARG A 412 -5.37 10.75 21.48
N ASN A 413 -4.22 11.33 21.12
CA ASN A 413 -3.97 11.79 19.77
C ASN A 413 -3.68 10.65 18.80
N PHE A 414 -3.34 9.44 19.26
CA PHE A 414 -3.17 8.28 18.38
C PHE A 414 -4.51 7.64 18.05
N LEU A 415 -4.73 7.34 16.78
CA LEU A 415 -5.95 6.73 16.26
C LEU A 415 -5.61 5.77 15.13
N LEU A 416 -6.52 4.84 14.89
CA LEU A 416 -6.50 3.98 13.71
C LEU A 416 -7.41 4.61 12.65
N LEU A 417 -6.80 5.21 11.61
CA LEU A 417 -7.51 5.52 10.38
C LEU A 417 -7.54 4.27 9.51
N GLY A 418 -8.67 3.57 9.50
CA GLY A 418 -8.83 2.28 8.86
C GLY A 418 -9.82 1.41 9.62
N ASP A 419 -9.85 0.14 9.23
CA ASP A 419 -10.75 -0.86 9.78
C ASP A 419 -10.12 -1.55 11.01
N PRO A 420 -10.77 -1.49 12.19
CA PRO A 420 -10.27 -2.12 13.41
C PRO A 420 -10.32 -3.65 13.37
N ALA A 421 -11.18 -4.23 12.53
CA ALA A 421 -11.35 -5.67 12.40
C ALA A 421 -10.44 -6.28 11.32
N LEU A 422 -9.60 -5.47 10.67
CA LEU A 422 -8.64 -5.95 9.70
C LEU A 422 -7.47 -6.67 10.39
N ARG A 423 -7.09 -7.83 9.85
CA ARG A 423 -5.86 -8.53 10.21
C ARG A 423 -4.78 -8.21 9.18
N LEU A 424 -3.55 -7.95 9.63
CA LEU A 424 -2.43 -7.88 8.70
C LEU A 424 -2.10 -9.27 8.15
N HIS A 425 -1.40 -9.29 7.02
CA HIS A 425 -0.88 -10.52 6.42
C HIS A 425 0.30 -11.09 7.19
N TYR A 426 0.01 -11.78 8.28
CA TYR A 426 0.98 -12.58 9.00
C TYR A 426 1.20 -13.93 8.29
N PRO A 427 2.45 -14.28 7.92
CA PRO A 427 2.74 -15.62 7.42
C PRO A 427 2.45 -16.67 8.50
N GLU A 428 1.59 -17.63 8.17
CA GLU A 428 0.99 -18.60 9.10
C GLU A 428 1.80 -19.88 9.26
N VAL A 429 2.56 -20.26 8.22
CA VAL A 429 3.39 -21.47 8.22
C VAL A 429 4.87 -21.13 8.26
N ASP A 430 5.67 -22.00 8.87
CA ASP A 430 7.11 -21.78 9.02
C ASP A 430 7.87 -22.45 7.87
N LEU A 431 8.88 -21.77 7.32
CA LEU A 431 9.79 -22.37 6.34
C LEU A 431 11.15 -22.67 6.98
N ALA A 432 11.75 -23.80 6.61
CA ALA A 432 13.09 -24.17 7.04
C ALA A 432 13.94 -24.65 5.87
N VAL A 433 15.23 -24.30 5.88
CA VAL A 433 16.23 -24.96 5.04
C VAL A 433 16.50 -26.35 5.64
N SER A 434 16.47 -27.40 4.83
CA SER A 434 16.75 -28.78 5.25
C SER A 434 18.14 -29.26 4.82
N GLU A 435 18.57 -28.87 3.61
CA GLU A 435 19.86 -29.24 3.05
C GLU A 435 20.54 -28.06 2.34
N MET A 436 21.87 -28.06 2.37
CA MET A 436 22.72 -27.17 1.58
C MET A 436 23.85 -27.98 0.94
N ASN A 437 24.01 -27.87 -0.37
CA ASN A 437 25.00 -28.60 -1.17
C ASN A 437 24.98 -30.12 -0.92
N GLY A 438 23.78 -30.70 -0.83
CA GLY A 438 23.56 -32.12 -0.57
C GLY A 438 23.91 -32.59 0.85
N LYS A 439 24.17 -31.68 1.79
CA LYS A 439 24.39 -31.98 3.20
C LYS A 439 23.23 -31.46 4.06
N PRO A 440 22.73 -32.24 5.03
CA PRO A 440 21.74 -31.74 5.99
C PRO A 440 22.28 -30.53 6.77
N ILE A 441 21.44 -29.56 7.10
CA ILE A 441 21.87 -28.37 7.88
C ILE A 441 22.26 -28.68 9.34
N THR A 442 22.06 -29.93 9.79
CA THR A 442 22.44 -30.40 11.13
C THR A 442 23.93 -30.75 11.25
N VAL A 443 24.67 -30.76 10.14
CA VAL A 443 26.14 -30.91 10.14
C VAL A 443 26.82 -29.55 9.95
N GLU A 444 28.09 -29.45 10.30
CA GLU A 444 28.87 -28.25 10.04
C GLU A 444 28.95 -27.98 8.52
N LEU A 445 28.40 -26.83 8.11
CA LEU A 445 28.37 -26.39 6.72
C LEU A 445 29.67 -25.68 6.36
N ASP A 446 30.11 -25.85 5.11
CA ASP A 446 31.25 -25.11 4.58
C ASP A 446 30.86 -23.66 4.28
N THR A 447 31.86 -22.79 4.15
CA THR A 447 31.65 -21.39 3.79
C THR A 447 31.15 -21.27 2.35
N ILE A 448 30.13 -20.44 2.15
CA ILE A 448 29.67 -20.00 0.84
C ILE A 448 30.63 -18.94 0.30
N LYS A 449 31.24 -19.20 -0.86
CA LYS A 449 32.27 -18.34 -1.47
C LYS A 449 31.77 -17.72 -2.78
N ALA A 450 32.36 -16.60 -3.16
CA ALA A 450 32.08 -15.98 -4.46
C ALA A 450 32.37 -16.96 -5.62
N LEU A 451 31.53 -16.93 -6.66
CA LEU A 451 31.55 -17.80 -7.85
C LEU A 451 31.35 -19.30 -7.58
N GLN A 452 30.95 -19.66 -6.35
CA GLN A 452 30.54 -21.02 -6.03
C GLN A 452 29.10 -21.25 -6.47
N LYS A 453 28.83 -22.42 -7.06
CA LYS A 453 27.46 -22.90 -7.27
C LYS A 453 26.92 -23.48 -5.97
N ILE A 454 25.76 -23.00 -5.53
CA ILE A 454 25.07 -23.41 -4.31
C ILE A 454 23.74 -24.06 -4.69
N GLU A 455 23.41 -25.14 -4.00
CA GLU A 455 22.07 -25.74 -3.99
C GLU A 455 21.53 -25.70 -2.57
N ILE A 456 20.30 -25.23 -2.40
CA ILE A 456 19.56 -25.33 -1.15
C ILE A 456 18.28 -26.12 -1.37
N LYS A 457 17.87 -26.86 -0.34
CA LYS A 457 16.53 -27.44 -0.23
C LYS A 457 15.90 -27.01 1.07
N GLY A 458 14.59 -26.85 1.06
CA GLY A 458 13.84 -26.54 2.24
C GLY A 458 12.46 -27.17 2.23
N VAL A 459 11.80 -27.02 3.37
CA VAL A 459 10.48 -27.57 3.65
C VAL A 459 9.60 -26.51 4.28
N VAL A 460 8.30 -26.61 3.99
CA VAL A 460 7.24 -25.91 4.71
C VAL A 460 6.87 -26.77 5.92
N ASN A 461 7.07 -26.25 7.12
CA ASN A 461 6.74 -26.89 8.39
C ASN A 461 5.37 -26.38 8.90
N GLY A 462 4.53 -27.29 9.37
CA GLY A 462 3.23 -26.95 9.99
C GLY A 462 2.31 -28.16 10.18
N ALA A 463 1.67 -28.26 11.35
CA ALA A 463 0.93 -29.45 11.81
C ALA A 463 -0.31 -29.85 10.99
N ARG A 464 -0.78 -29.00 10.07
CA ARG A 464 -2.04 -29.22 9.33
C ARG A 464 -1.95 -29.05 7.81
N PHE A 465 -0.88 -28.44 7.29
CA PHE A 465 -0.82 -27.98 5.89
C PHE A 465 0.54 -28.18 5.20
N ALA A 466 1.53 -28.77 5.88
CA ALA A 466 2.89 -28.94 5.33
C ALA A 466 2.92 -29.86 4.09
N ASP A 467 2.28 -31.02 4.18
CA ASP A 467 2.39 -32.07 3.15
C ASP A 467 1.54 -31.79 1.88
N ASP A 468 0.59 -30.85 1.95
CA ASP A 468 -0.31 -30.47 0.85
C ASP A 468 -0.04 -29.04 0.33
N PHE A 469 1.11 -28.44 0.66
CA PHE A 469 1.44 -27.09 0.21
C PHE A 469 1.94 -27.12 -1.24
N PHE A 470 1.10 -26.62 -2.17
CA PHE A 470 1.44 -26.39 -3.57
C PHE A 470 1.46 -24.89 -3.84
N GLY A 471 2.60 -24.37 -4.29
CA GLY A 471 2.75 -22.95 -4.47
C GLY A 471 4.13 -22.56 -4.95
N GLU A 472 4.56 -21.36 -4.59
CA GLU A 472 5.87 -20.84 -4.92
C GLU A 472 6.58 -20.31 -3.67
N ALA A 473 7.89 -20.53 -3.60
CA ALA A 473 8.78 -19.99 -2.60
C ALA A 473 9.68 -18.91 -3.22
N GLU A 474 9.82 -17.78 -2.53
CA GLU A 474 10.85 -16.77 -2.76
C GLU A 474 12.01 -17.01 -1.78
N ILE A 475 13.21 -17.15 -2.32
CA ILE A 475 14.44 -17.40 -1.58
C ILE A 475 15.35 -16.19 -1.76
N THR A 476 15.62 -15.47 -0.68
CA THR A 476 16.57 -14.35 -0.69
C THR A 476 17.78 -14.70 0.16
N LEU A 477 18.98 -14.71 -0.42
CA LEU A 477 20.23 -14.79 0.31
C LEU A 477 20.77 -13.37 0.52
N PHE A 478 20.89 -12.96 1.77
CA PHE A 478 21.55 -11.72 2.17
C PHE A 478 22.99 -11.98 2.59
N ASP A 479 23.84 -10.98 2.34
CA ASP A 479 25.19 -10.91 2.87
C ASP A 479 25.16 -10.64 4.39
N LYS A 480 26.35 -10.50 4.97
CA LYS A 480 26.56 -10.18 6.37
C LYS A 480 26.06 -8.80 6.77
N VAL A 481 25.72 -8.68 8.05
CA VAL A 481 25.40 -7.40 8.70
C VAL A 481 26.60 -6.45 8.59
N LYS A 482 26.33 -5.19 8.25
CA LYS A 482 27.32 -4.11 8.24
C LYS A 482 26.99 -3.03 9.25
N ASN A 483 28.03 -2.36 9.74
CA ASN A 483 27.89 -1.14 10.53
C ASN A 483 27.84 0.06 9.57
N ILE A 484 26.86 0.92 9.76
CA ILE A 484 26.73 2.19 9.04
C ILE A 484 26.95 3.33 10.02
N THR A 485 27.76 4.30 9.61
CA THR A 485 27.95 5.58 10.29
C THR A 485 27.30 6.67 9.43
N THR A 486 26.37 7.43 9.99
CA THR A 486 25.67 8.49 9.26
C THR A 486 26.60 9.67 8.92
N LEU A 487 26.17 10.53 8.00
CA LEU A 487 27.00 11.59 7.42
C LEU A 487 27.12 12.82 8.32
N SER A 488 26.29 12.94 9.38
CA SER A 488 26.21 14.11 10.24
C SER A 488 26.01 15.40 9.43
N ASN A 489 25.05 15.39 8.49
CA ASN A 489 24.80 16.46 7.51
C ASN A 489 24.56 17.83 8.16
N ARG A 490 24.03 17.88 9.38
CA ARG A 490 23.77 19.12 10.16
C ARG A 490 24.86 19.46 11.19
N GLY A 491 25.94 18.68 11.22
CA GLY A 491 26.90 18.68 12.33
C GLY A 491 26.36 17.97 13.56
N GLY A 492 27.26 17.53 14.45
CA GLY A 492 26.91 16.74 15.63
C GLY A 492 27.72 15.47 15.73
N THR A 493 27.19 14.48 16.47
CA THR A 493 27.79 13.15 16.55
C THR A 493 27.11 12.25 15.51
N PRO A 494 27.86 11.64 14.57
CA PRO A 494 27.31 10.64 13.67
C PRO A 494 26.59 9.53 14.44
N PHE A 495 25.45 9.09 13.92
CA PHE A 495 24.73 7.94 14.45
C PHE A 495 25.32 6.66 13.85
N GLU A 496 25.46 5.63 14.67
CA GLU A 496 25.92 4.31 14.22
C GLU A 496 24.83 3.27 14.42
N TYR A 497 24.58 2.49 13.38
CA TYR A 497 23.60 1.41 13.41
C TYR A 497 24.04 0.22 12.56
N LYS A 498 23.36 -0.91 12.75
CA LYS A 498 23.60 -2.14 12.00
C LYS A 498 22.47 -2.37 11.02
N THR A 499 22.80 -2.81 9.81
CA THR A 499 21.82 -3.16 8.77
C THR A 499 22.29 -4.36 7.96
N ARG A 500 21.33 -5.05 7.34
CA ARG A 500 21.55 -6.13 6.38
C ARG A 500 20.71 -5.85 5.14
N GLU A 501 21.27 -5.07 4.23
CA GLU A 501 20.57 -4.62 3.01
C GLU A 501 21.16 -5.25 1.73
N ASN A 502 22.38 -5.78 1.80
CA ASN A 502 23.07 -6.35 0.65
C ASN A 502 22.47 -7.72 0.30
N THR A 503 21.69 -7.79 -0.77
CA THR A 503 21.18 -9.05 -1.32
C THR A 503 22.25 -9.69 -2.22
N ILE A 504 22.52 -10.98 -2.04
CA ILE A 504 23.44 -11.79 -2.87
C ILE A 504 22.66 -12.52 -3.96
N TYR A 505 21.48 -13.04 -3.64
CA TYR A 505 20.64 -13.77 -4.57
C TYR A 505 19.16 -13.62 -4.21
N LYS A 506 18.30 -13.54 -5.22
CA LYS A 506 16.84 -13.54 -5.08
C LYS A 506 16.22 -14.47 -6.13
N GLY A 507 15.75 -15.63 -5.68
CA GLY A 507 15.26 -16.73 -6.49
C GLY A 507 13.80 -17.05 -6.25
N ARG A 508 13.15 -17.69 -7.23
CA ARG A 508 11.84 -18.32 -7.08
C ARG A 508 11.94 -19.82 -7.33
N SER A 509 11.18 -20.61 -6.58
CA SER A 509 11.08 -22.05 -6.73
C SER A 509 9.65 -22.53 -6.56
N SER A 510 9.26 -23.54 -7.32
CA SER A 510 8.02 -24.27 -7.09
C SER A 510 8.09 -25.02 -5.75
N VAL A 511 7.00 -24.97 -4.99
CA VAL A 511 6.79 -25.79 -3.80
C VAL A 511 5.86 -26.94 -4.17
N VAL A 512 6.33 -28.17 -4.00
CA VAL A 512 5.58 -29.40 -4.31
C VAL A 512 5.65 -30.30 -3.09
N ASP A 513 4.48 -30.73 -2.59
CA ASP A 513 4.35 -31.54 -1.37
C ASP A 513 5.13 -30.92 -0.18
N GLY A 514 5.07 -29.58 -0.05
CA GLY A 514 5.78 -28.84 0.99
C GLY A 514 7.29 -28.70 0.80
N VAL A 515 7.88 -29.21 -0.28
CA VAL A 515 9.33 -29.16 -0.53
C VAL A 515 9.65 -28.14 -1.63
N PHE A 516 10.73 -27.37 -1.44
CA PHE A 516 11.27 -26.46 -2.45
C PHE A 516 12.79 -26.61 -2.57
N SER A 517 13.33 -26.21 -3.71
CA SER A 517 14.78 -26.26 -3.96
C SER A 517 15.24 -25.15 -4.88
N SER A 518 16.37 -24.54 -4.59
CA SER A 518 16.94 -23.49 -5.43
C SER A 518 18.43 -23.73 -5.64
N THR A 519 18.87 -23.53 -6.89
CA THR A 519 20.28 -23.61 -7.29
C THR A 519 20.68 -22.29 -7.91
N PHE A 520 21.85 -21.77 -7.56
CA PHE A 520 22.35 -20.50 -8.09
C PHE A 520 23.87 -20.39 -7.94
N ILE A 521 24.48 -19.40 -8.60
CA ILE A 521 25.89 -19.08 -8.47
C ILE A 521 26.03 -17.80 -7.64
N ILE A 522 26.97 -17.79 -6.69
CA ILE A 522 27.25 -16.63 -5.86
C ILE A 522 27.96 -15.56 -6.71
N PRO A 523 27.45 -14.32 -6.77
CA PRO A 523 28.10 -13.23 -7.48
C PRO A 523 29.53 -12.98 -7.02
N LYS A 524 30.36 -12.55 -7.96
CA LYS A 524 31.75 -12.12 -7.70
C LYS A 524 31.83 -10.93 -6.75
N ASP A 525 30.79 -10.10 -6.72
CA ASP A 525 30.75 -8.83 -6.00
C ASP A 525 30.38 -8.91 -4.51
N ILE A 526 30.25 -10.12 -3.95
CA ILE A 526 30.03 -10.25 -2.51
C ILE A 526 31.19 -9.63 -1.72
N MET A 527 30.93 -9.22 -0.48
CA MET A 527 32.02 -8.82 0.40
C MET A 527 32.86 -10.07 0.79
N TYR A 528 34.17 -10.06 0.51
CA TYR A 528 35.03 -11.22 0.77
C TYR A 528 35.37 -11.44 2.26
N SER A 529 35.08 -10.50 3.15
CA SER A 529 35.21 -10.74 4.58
C SER A 529 34.26 -11.84 5.04
N TYR A 530 34.71 -12.70 5.94
CA TYR A 530 33.90 -13.80 6.46
C TYR A 530 32.89 -13.27 7.49
N GLY A 531 31.63 -13.66 7.35
CA GLY A 531 30.57 -13.35 8.31
C GLY A 531 29.33 -14.21 8.07
N ARG A 532 28.37 -14.15 9.00
CA ARG A 532 27.10 -14.87 8.87
C ARG A 532 26.22 -14.23 7.80
N GLY A 533 25.87 -14.99 6.78
CA GLY A 533 24.82 -14.64 5.83
C GLY A 533 23.43 -14.94 6.39
N ARG A 534 22.39 -14.67 5.61
CA ARG A 534 21.01 -15.05 5.96
C ARG A 534 20.26 -15.50 4.72
N PHE A 535 19.67 -16.69 4.78
CA PHE A 535 18.53 -17.00 3.92
C PHE A 535 17.26 -16.45 4.55
N SER A 536 16.49 -15.69 3.79
CA SER A 536 15.14 -15.28 4.09
C SER A 536 14.21 -15.98 3.12
N LEU A 537 13.16 -16.60 3.66
CA LEU A 537 12.28 -17.49 2.94
C LEU A 537 10.85 -16.97 3.06
N PHE A 538 10.15 -16.96 1.95
CA PHE A 538 8.72 -16.71 1.91
C PHE A 538 8.08 -17.71 0.96
N ALA A 539 6.89 -18.21 1.25
CA ALA A 539 6.12 -18.98 0.27
C ALA A 539 4.64 -18.60 0.29
N SER A 540 3.98 -18.78 -0.85
CA SER A 540 2.53 -18.65 -0.97
C SER A 540 1.96 -19.78 -1.82
N SER A 541 0.81 -20.31 -1.39
CA SER A 541 -0.02 -21.27 -2.13
C SER A 541 -1.21 -20.60 -2.82
N GLY A 542 -1.33 -19.27 -2.72
CA GLY A 542 -2.56 -18.55 -3.07
C GLY A 542 -3.70 -18.75 -2.06
N ILE A 543 -3.46 -19.41 -0.94
CA ILE A 543 -4.40 -19.50 0.19
C ILE A 543 -3.62 -19.20 1.47
N PHE A 544 -2.57 -19.98 1.71
CA PHE A 544 -1.67 -19.81 2.84
C PHE A 544 -0.38 -19.14 2.41
N SER A 545 0.20 -18.36 3.31
CA SER A 545 1.55 -17.85 3.18
C SER A 545 2.41 -18.30 4.35
N GLY A 546 3.71 -18.45 4.09
CA GLY A 546 4.70 -18.87 5.07
C GLY A 546 5.95 -18.02 5.04
N SER A 547 6.65 -17.96 6.15
CA SER A 547 7.97 -17.34 6.20
C SER A 547 8.96 -18.10 7.06
N GLY A 548 10.24 -17.88 6.81
CA GLY A 548 11.31 -18.55 7.51
C GLY A 548 12.65 -17.87 7.30
N TYR A 549 13.64 -18.31 8.05
CA TYR A 549 15.01 -17.82 7.91
C TYR A 549 16.02 -18.89 8.31
N PHE A 550 17.25 -18.75 7.83
CA PHE A 550 18.38 -19.60 8.22
C PHE A 550 19.67 -18.77 8.21
N GLU A 551 20.49 -18.88 9.28
CA GLU A 551 21.71 -18.05 9.48
C GLU A 551 22.93 -18.85 9.97
N ASP A 552 22.82 -20.18 10.12
CA ASP A 552 23.93 -21.03 10.60
C ASP A 552 24.85 -21.46 9.45
N PHE A 553 25.42 -20.47 8.77
CA PHE A 553 26.44 -20.64 7.75
C PHE A 553 27.26 -19.34 7.60
N ILE A 554 28.43 -19.46 6.97
CA ILE A 554 29.33 -18.33 6.71
C ILE A 554 29.34 -18.01 5.23
N VAL A 555 29.38 -16.72 4.90
CA VAL A 555 29.62 -16.17 3.56
C VAL A 555 30.92 -15.38 3.57
N GLY A 556 31.78 -15.61 2.59
CA GLY A 556 33.03 -14.86 2.42
C GLY A 556 34.04 -15.59 1.54
N GLY A 557 35.12 -14.89 1.17
CA GLY A 557 36.13 -15.41 0.26
C GLY A 557 35.64 -15.66 -1.17
N ILE A 558 36.50 -16.28 -1.97
CA ILE A 558 36.27 -16.65 -3.37
C ILE A 558 36.63 -18.12 -3.55
N THR A 559 35.91 -18.84 -4.41
CA THR A 559 36.25 -20.22 -4.76
C THR A 559 37.62 -20.30 -5.46
N GLU A 560 38.37 -21.37 -5.24
CA GLU A 560 39.60 -21.65 -6.00
C GLU A 560 39.29 -22.19 -7.41
N ASN A 561 38.11 -22.80 -7.59
CA ASN A 561 37.64 -23.33 -8.86
C ASN A 561 36.71 -22.33 -9.54
N ILE A 562 37.30 -21.29 -10.13
CA ILE A 562 36.57 -20.25 -10.85
C ILE A 562 36.14 -20.83 -12.20
N GLY A 563 34.83 -20.95 -12.43
CA GLY A 563 34.28 -21.29 -13.74
C GLY A 563 34.65 -20.26 -14.82
N SER A 564 34.28 -20.53 -16.07
CA SER A 564 34.59 -19.65 -17.20
C SER A 564 33.32 -19.13 -17.86
N ASP A 565 32.89 -17.93 -17.48
CA ASP A 565 31.93 -17.13 -18.25
C ASP A 565 32.58 -15.81 -18.68
N VAL A 566 32.42 -15.47 -19.95
CA VAL A 566 32.99 -14.27 -20.59
C VAL A 566 31.98 -13.51 -21.43
N GLU A 567 30.76 -14.04 -21.58
CA GLU A 567 29.68 -13.39 -22.33
C GLU A 567 28.82 -12.61 -21.35
N GLY A 568 28.31 -11.45 -21.77
CA GLY A 568 27.37 -10.69 -20.94
C GLY A 568 25.93 -11.18 -21.11
N PRO A 569 25.00 -10.72 -20.25
CA PRO A 569 23.60 -11.11 -20.32
C PRO A 569 22.92 -10.78 -21.65
N SER A 570 22.01 -11.64 -22.11
CA SER A 570 21.06 -11.26 -23.16
C SER A 570 19.98 -10.35 -22.58
N ILE A 571 19.67 -9.25 -23.28
CA ILE A 571 18.74 -8.22 -22.83
C ILE A 571 17.70 -7.97 -23.93
N GLU A 572 16.42 -8.16 -23.61
CA GLU A 572 15.30 -7.73 -24.46
C GLU A 572 14.53 -6.61 -23.76
N VAL A 573 14.35 -5.47 -24.44
CA VAL A 573 13.72 -4.26 -23.86
C VAL A 573 12.44 -3.92 -24.61
N TYR A 574 11.36 -3.71 -23.87
CA TYR A 574 10.04 -3.39 -24.39
C TYR A 574 9.33 -2.31 -23.55
N LEU A 575 8.29 -1.69 -24.12
CA LEU A 575 7.38 -0.79 -23.40
C LEU A 575 5.96 -1.38 -23.44
N ASN A 576 5.36 -1.54 -22.26
CA ASN A 576 4.12 -2.24 -21.92
C ASN A 576 4.10 -3.75 -22.21
N ASP A 577 4.40 -4.16 -23.43
CA ASP A 577 4.39 -5.56 -23.84
C ASP A 577 5.41 -5.90 -24.94
N LYS A 578 5.57 -7.20 -25.23
CA LYS A 578 6.52 -7.69 -26.24
C LYS A 578 6.18 -7.30 -27.69
N LYS A 579 5.05 -6.64 -27.95
CA LYS A 579 4.67 -6.18 -29.29
C LYS A 579 5.26 -4.79 -29.59
N PHE A 580 5.76 -4.08 -28.57
CA PHE A 580 6.46 -2.82 -28.79
C PHE A 580 7.70 -3.03 -29.66
N VAL A 581 7.95 -2.07 -30.56
CA VAL A 581 9.12 -2.07 -31.45
C VAL A 581 9.80 -0.71 -31.36
N SER A 582 11.14 -0.73 -31.34
CA SER A 582 11.97 0.47 -31.33
C SER A 582 11.58 1.46 -32.45
N GLY A 583 11.45 2.73 -32.09
CA GLY A 583 10.89 3.82 -32.91
C GLY A 583 9.39 4.06 -32.71
N GLY A 584 8.70 3.20 -31.96
CA GLY A 584 7.25 3.30 -31.71
C GLY A 584 6.83 4.47 -30.83
N ILE A 585 5.52 4.71 -30.76
CA ILE A 585 4.92 5.74 -29.88
C ILE A 585 4.46 5.18 -28.53
N THR A 586 4.39 6.05 -27.53
CA THR A 586 3.89 5.76 -26.16
C THR A 586 3.05 6.92 -25.61
N ASP A 587 2.39 6.69 -24.47
CA ASP A 587 1.82 7.75 -23.62
C ASP A 587 2.88 8.31 -22.65
N SER A 588 2.50 9.18 -21.72
CA SER A 588 3.43 9.77 -20.75
C SER A 588 3.86 8.82 -19.61
N ASN A 589 3.23 7.64 -19.50
CA ASN A 589 3.45 6.68 -18.40
C ASN A 589 3.61 5.23 -18.89
N PRO A 590 4.59 4.92 -19.76
CA PRO A 590 4.81 3.55 -20.21
C PRO A 590 5.41 2.67 -19.11
N LYS A 591 5.06 1.38 -19.10
CA LYS A 591 5.73 0.37 -18.28
C LYS A 591 6.95 -0.18 -19.01
N LEU A 592 8.14 0.03 -18.46
CA LEU A 592 9.36 -0.64 -18.91
C LEU A 592 9.29 -2.13 -18.58
N LEU A 593 9.45 -2.98 -19.60
CA LEU A 593 9.56 -4.43 -19.49
C LEU A 593 10.92 -4.88 -20.03
N VAL A 594 11.76 -5.46 -19.18
CA VAL A 594 13.07 -5.99 -19.56
C VAL A 594 13.09 -7.49 -19.30
N HIS A 595 13.48 -8.30 -20.29
CA HIS A 595 13.80 -9.71 -20.10
C HIS A 595 15.31 -9.90 -20.13
N LEU A 596 15.82 -10.68 -19.18
CA LEU A 596 17.24 -10.93 -18.98
C LEU A 596 17.48 -12.43 -18.91
N SER A 597 18.53 -12.91 -19.58
CA SER A 597 18.97 -14.29 -19.45
C SER A 597 20.49 -14.40 -19.57
N ASP A 598 21.09 -15.23 -18.72
CA ASP A 598 22.52 -15.50 -18.69
C ASP A 598 22.80 -16.91 -18.13
N SER A 599 23.83 -17.60 -18.63
CA SER A 599 24.15 -18.97 -18.23
C SER A 599 24.61 -19.09 -16.77
N SER A 600 25.24 -18.03 -16.27
CA SER A 600 25.75 -17.91 -14.91
C SER A 600 24.77 -17.17 -13.99
N GLY A 601 23.77 -16.51 -14.56
CA GLY A 601 22.71 -15.79 -13.86
C GLY A 601 22.96 -14.28 -13.81
N ILE A 602 21.92 -13.54 -13.47
CA ILE A 602 21.95 -12.07 -13.47
C ILE A 602 22.42 -11.54 -12.11
N ASN A 603 23.41 -10.64 -12.12
CA ASN A 603 23.83 -9.93 -10.92
C ASN A 603 22.86 -8.79 -10.61
N THR A 604 22.11 -8.96 -9.53
CA THR A 604 21.13 -7.99 -9.03
C THR A 604 21.50 -7.48 -7.64
N THR A 605 22.73 -7.76 -7.19
CA THR A 605 23.14 -7.49 -5.80
C THR A 605 23.22 -6.01 -5.45
N GLY A 606 23.58 -5.16 -6.43
CA GLY A 606 23.85 -3.74 -6.22
C GLY A 606 25.04 -3.44 -5.29
N VAL A 607 25.81 -4.48 -4.92
CA VAL A 607 26.98 -4.34 -4.04
C VAL A 607 28.25 -4.02 -4.84
N GLY A 608 28.31 -4.51 -6.09
CA GLY A 608 29.40 -4.22 -7.00
C GLY A 608 29.39 -2.77 -7.45
N ILE A 609 30.49 -2.05 -7.21
CA ILE A 609 30.62 -0.64 -7.63
C ILE A 609 30.44 -0.56 -9.16
N GLY A 610 29.34 0.04 -9.61
CA GLY A 610 29.03 0.23 -11.03
C GLY A 610 28.44 -1.00 -11.73
N HIS A 611 28.07 -2.05 -10.98
CA HIS A 611 27.43 -3.26 -11.51
C HIS A 611 25.92 -3.32 -11.27
N ASP A 612 25.28 -2.16 -11.15
CA ASP A 612 23.83 -2.06 -11.05
C ASP A 612 23.15 -2.42 -12.38
N LEU A 613 21.96 -3.02 -12.28
CA LEU A 613 21.03 -3.14 -13.39
C LEU A 613 20.36 -1.77 -13.57
N THR A 614 20.67 -1.07 -14.65
CA THR A 614 20.22 0.32 -14.84
C THR A 614 19.41 0.50 -16.11
N ALA A 615 18.48 1.46 -16.06
CA ALA A 615 17.84 2.04 -17.24
C ALA A 615 18.16 3.54 -17.31
N THR A 616 18.70 3.98 -18.43
CA THR A 616 18.99 5.37 -18.72
C THR A 616 18.09 5.85 -19.85
N ILE A 617 17.30 6.88 -19.60
CA ILE A 617 16.47 7.55 -20.60
C ILE A 617 17.12 8.88 -20.95
N THR A 618 17.38 9.09 -22.24
CA THR A 618 17.92 10.33 -22.79
C THR A 618 16.93 10.95 -23.77
N GLY A 619 16.73 12.26 -23.70
CA GLY A 619 15.73 13.00 -24.50
C GLY A 619 15.62 14.45 -24.03
N PRO A 620 14.40 15.03 -23.96
CA PRO A 620 14.16 16.33 -23.32
C PRO A 620 14.70 16.42 -21.88
N MET A 621 14.71 15.30 -21.16
CA MET A 621 15.28 15.15 -19.84
C MET A 621 16.13 13.87 -19.80
N GLU A 622 17.18 13.88 -18.97
CA GLU A 622 17.99 12.71 -18.68
C GLU A 622 17.56 12.10 -17.34
N MET A 623 17.24 10.81 -17.34
CA MET A 623 16.77 10.08 -16.17
C MET A 623 17.53 8.76 -16.06
N ASN A 624 17.94 8.42 -14.85
CA ASN A 624 18.67 7.19 -14.55
C ASN A 624 17.94 6.44 -13.43
N TYR A 625 17.63 5.17 -13.68
CA TYR A 625 16.91 4.30 -12.76
C TYR A 625 17.78 3.09 -12.42
N VAL A 626 17.87 2.76 -11.13
CA VAL A 626 18.42 1.50 -10.64
C VAL A 626 17.27 0.50 -10.49
N LEU A 627 17.39 -0.64 -11.16
CA LEU A 627 16.31 -1.60 -11.35
C LEU A 627 16.50 -2.91 -10.58
N ASN A 628 17.59 -3.05 -9.81
CA ASN A 628 17.95 -4.26 -9.07
C ASN A 628 16.78 -4.84 -8.26
N ASP A 629 16.09 -4.01 -7.49
CA ASP A 629 14.97 -4.45 -6.64
C ASP A 629 13.70 -4.80 -7.41
N TYR A 630 13.61 -4.42 -8.68
CA TYR A 630 12.48 -4.71 -9.57
C TYR A 630 12.69 -5.98 -10.39
N TYR A 631 13.87 -6.61 -10.29
CA TYR A 631 14.14 -7.89 -10.93
C TYR A 631 13.41 -9.03 -10.21
N VAL A 632 12.69 -9.82 -11.00
CA VAL A 632 12.03 -11.05 -10.56
C VAL A 632 12.58 -12.21 -11.38
N SER A 633 13.16 -13.19 -10.71
CA SER A 633 13.66 -14.41 -11.33
C SER A 633 12.54 -15.28 -11.89
N GLU A 634 12.88 -16.05 -12.92
CA GLU A 634 12.05 -17.16 -13.39
C GLU A 634 11.91 -18.22 -12.31
N VAL A 635 10.77 -18.90 -12.29
CA VAL A 635 10.53 -19.99 -11.34
C VAL A 635 11.44 -21.16 -11.68
N ASP A 636 12.10 -21.73 -10.66
CA ASP A 636 13.01 -22.87 -10.77
C ASP A 636 14.26 -22.61 -11.62
N SER A 637 14.59 -21.35 -11.90
CA SER A 637 15.75 -20.95 -12.69
C SER A 637 16.47 -19.74 -12.09
N TYR A 638 17.79 -19.83 -11.99
CA TYR A 638 18.66 -18.68 -11.65
C TYR A 638 19.21 -17.97 -12.89
N GLN A 639 18.95 -18.51 -14.08
CA GLN A 639 19.56 -18.09 -15.34
C GLN A 639 18.75 -17.02 -16.07
N GLY A 640 17.56 -16.67 -15.59
CA GLY A 640 16.70 -15.71 -16.27
C GLY A 640 15.69 -15.05 -15.35
N GLY A 641 15.15 -13.94 -15.83
CA GLY A 641 14.17 -13.15 -15.10
C GLY A 641 13.69 -11.96 -15.91
N LYS A 642 12.85 -11.15 -15.26
CA LYS A 642 12.32 -9.93 -15.84
C LYS A 642 12.32 -8.77 -14.86
N VAL A 643 12.39 -7.55 -15.40
CA VAL A 643 12.08 -6.32 -14.69
C VAL A 643 10.80 -5.73 -15.26
N GLU A 644 9.91 -5.32 -14.36
CA GLU A 644 8.79 -4.44 -14.69
C GLU A 644 8.91 -3.15 -13.88
N TYR A 645 9.02 -2.01 -14.55
CA TYR A 645 9.18 -0.71 -13.91
C TYR A 645 8.23 0.31 -14.55
N GLN A 646 7.43 0.99 -13.73
CA GLN A 646 6.49 1.99 -14.21
C GLN A 646 7.20 3.33 -14.40
N LEU A 647 7.37 3.79 -15.65
CA LEU A 647 7.82 5.15 -15.93
C LEU A 647 6.64 6.11 -15.75
N SER A 648 6.91 7.34 -15.36
CA SER A 648 5.85 8.34 -15.12
C SER A 648 6.29 9.74 -15.49
N ASP A 649 5.30 10.57 -15.81
CA ASP A 649 5.46 12.00 -16.09
C ASP A 649 6.48 12.32 -17.19
N LEU A 650 6.58 11.46 -18.21
CA LEU A 650 7.43 11.73 -19.36
C LEU A 650 6.83 12.87 -20.21
N GLU A 651 7.61 13.90 -20.47
CA GLU A 651 7.21 14.99 -21.36
C GLU A 651 7.06 14.51 -22.81
N THR A 652 6.25 15.22 -23.60
CA THR A 652 6.13 14.91 -25.04
C THR A 652 7.47 15.13 -25.74
N GLY A 653 7.98 14.09 -26.40
CA GLY A 653 9.29 14.14 -27.06
C GLY A 653 9.79 12.78 -27.52
N SER A 654 10.94 12.78 -28.18
CA SER A 654 11.63 11.56 -28.59
C SER A 654 12.70 11.21 -27.55
N TYR A 655 12.77 9.92 -27.22
CA TYR A 655 13.65 9.39 -26.20
C TYR A 655 14.43 8.18 -26.71
N LYS A 656 15.63 7.99 -26.15
CA LYS A 656 16.39 6.74 -26.22
C LYS A 656 16.50 6.17 -24.82
N LEU A 657 16.02 4.94 -24.64
CA LEU A 657 16.15 4.14 -23.44
C LEU A 657 17.28 3.13 -23.64
N SER A 658 18.30 3.18 -22.80
CA SER A 658 19.38 2.18 -22.69
C SER A 658 19.20 1.38 -21.40
N VAL A 659 19.34 0.06 -21.48
CA VAL A 659 19.38 -0.84 -20.32
C VAL A 659 20.73 -1.53 -20.27
N LYS A 660 21.40 -1.47 -19.12
CA LYS A 660 22.68 -2.12 -18.87
C LYS A 660 22.54 -3.14 -17.74
N ALA A 661 22.99 -4.37 -17.98
CA ALA A 661 22.92 -5.48 -17.03
C ALA A 661 24.29 -6.19 -16.92
N TRP A 662 24.48 -6.88 -15.80
CA TRP A 662 25.69 -7.62 -15.48
C TRP A 662 25.34 -9.06 -15.09
N ASP A 663 26.19 -10.02 -15.47
CA ASP A 663 26.12 -11.38 -14.96
C ASP A 663 26.84 -11.51 -13.60
N VAL A 664 26.78 -12.69 -12.98
CA VAL A 664 27.47 -12.99 -11.71
C VAL A 664 29.01 -13.00 -11.81
N TYR A 665 29.59 -13.06 -13.02
CA TYR A 665 31.04 -13.03 -13.30
C TYR A 665 31.57 -11.60 -13.58
N ASN A 666 30.67 -10.62 -13.63
CA ASN A 666 30.89 -9.21 -13.97
C ASN A 666 31.15 -8.97 -15.47
N ASN A 667 30.57 -9.78 -16.36
CA ASN A 667 30.43 -9.47 -17.77
C ASN A 667 29.16 -8.62 -17.96
N SER A 668 29.26 -7.55 -18.75
CA SER A 668 28.14 -6.63 -18.98
C SER A 668 27.64 -6.67 -20.41
N SER A 669 26.34 -6.40 -20.57
CA SER A 669 25.75 -6.04 -21.86
C SER A 669 24.88 -4.79 -21.72
N GLU A 670 24.73 -4.06 -22.82
CA GLU A 670 23.85 -2.89 -22.92
C GLU A 670 23.03 -2.97 -24.20
N THR A 671 21.73 -2.78 -24.08
CA THR A 671 20.78 -2.76 -25.21
C THR A 671 19.84 -1.58 -25.05
N GLY A 672 19.44 -0.95 -26.14
CA GLY A 672 18.53 0.19 -26.09
C GLY A 672 17.49 0.21 -27.19
N ILE A 673 16.41 0.94 -26.91
CA ILE A 673 15.31 1.21 -27.84
C ILE A 673 15.05 2.70 -27.93
N GLU A 674 14.50 3.13 -29.06
CA GLU A 674 14.01 4.50 -29.26
C GLU A 674 12.49 4.52 -29.16
N PHE A 675 11.91 5.61 -28.67
CA PHE A 675 10.46 5.77 -28.63
C PHE A 675 10.07 7.25 -28.63
N THR A 676 8.81 7.56 -28.96
CA THR A 676 8.28 8.93 -28.91
C THR A 676 7.05 8.99 -28.02
N VAL A 677 7.10 9.82 -26.99
CA VAL A 677 5.97 10.13 -26.10
C VAL A 677 5.02 11.09 -26.82
N LYS A 678 3.73 10.76 -26.84
CA LYS A 678 2.66 11.61 -27.39
C LYS A 678 1.79 12.14 -26.24
N ALA A 679 1.32 13.38 -26.37
CA ALA A 679 0.47 14.00 -25.37
C ALA A 679 -0.85 13.21 -25.15
N ASP A 680 -1.20 12.94 -23.90
CA ASP A 680 -2.39 12.15 -23.53
C ASP A 680 -3.71 12.87 -23.88
N THR A 681 -3.66 14.19 -24.05
CA THR A 681 -4.81 15.00 -24.44
C THR A 681 -5.24 14.72 -25.88
N GLU A 682 -4.31 14.38 -26.77
CA GLU A 682 -4.56 14.13 -28.18
C GLU A 682 -4.48 12.63 -28.50
N PHE A 683 -5.54 12.10 -29.12
CA PHE A 683 -5.51 10.72 -29.61
C PHE A 683 -4.81 10.68 -30.98
N SER A 684 -3.72 9.93 -31.07
CA SER A 684 -2.87 9.88 -32.25
C SER A 684 -2.67 8.45 -32.75
N LEU A 685 -2.51 8.32 -34.08
CA LEU A 685 -2.14 7.07 -34.74
C LEU A 685 -0.76 7.25 -35.36
N SER A 686 0.06 6.21 -35.30
CA SER A 686 1.39 6.17 -35.93
C SER A 686 1.64 4.81 -36.57
N HIS A 687 2.65 4.73 -37.45
CA HIS A 687 3.06 3.52 -38.15
C HIS A 687 1.91 2.68 -38.75
N VAL A 688 0.89 3.36 -39.30
CA VAL A 688 -0.24 2.71 -39.97
C VAL A 688 0.25 2.10 -41.28
N LEU A 689 0.17 0.77 -41.39
CA LEU A 689 0.64 0.02 -42.54
C LEU A 689 -0.13 -1.28 -42.73
N ASN A 690 0.09 -1.96 -43.85
CA ASN A 690 -0.34 -3.33 -44.07
C ASN A 690 0.83 -4.19 -44.56
N TYR A 691 0.90 -5.44 -44.12
CA TYR A 691 1.95 -6.39 -44.51
C TYR A 691 1.39 -7.81 -44.70
N PRO A 692 1.76 -8.52 -45.78
CA PRO A 692 2.58 -8.05 -46.91
C PRO A 692 1.86 -6.96 -47.73
N ASN A 693 2.65 -6.07 -48.35
CA ASN A 693 2.19 -5.05 -49.30
C ASN A 693 3.31 -4.77 -50.32
N PRO A 694 3.17 -5.16 -51.61
CA PRO A 694 1.98 -5.77 -52.22
C PRO A 694 1.64 -7.17 -51.69
N PHE A 695 0.39 -7.63 -51.84
CA PHE A 695 -0.03 -8.99 -51.48
C PHE A 695 -0.80 -9.71 -52.60
N THR A 696 -0.93 -11.04 -52.46
CA THR A 696 -1.59 -11.94 -53.42
C THR A 696 -2.80 -12.69 -52.85
N GLU A 697 -2.75 -13.08 -51.58
CA GLU A 697 -3.82 -13.86 -50.92
C GLU A 697 -4.41 -13.13 -49.73
N SER A 698 -3.57 -12.57 -48.86
CA SER A 698 -4.03 -11.82 -47.70
C SER A 698 -3.01 -10.78 -47.27
N THR A 699 -3.48 -9.77 -46.53
CA THR A 699 -2.64 -8.78 -45.85
C THR A 699 -3.13 -8.61 -44.41
N GLY A 700 -2.25 -8.19 -43.50
CA GLY A 700 -2.61 -7.78 -42.15
C GLY A 700 -2.42 -6.28 -41.98
N PHE A 701 -3.41 -5.58 -41.44
CA PHE A 701 -3.26 -4.18 -41.06
C PHE A 701 -2.66 -4.04 -39.66
N TYR A 702 -1.77 -3.07 -39.52
CA TYR A 702 -1.08 -2.74 -38.27
C TYR A 702 -1.11 -1.22 -38.05
N PHE A 703 -1.14 -0.81 -36.79
CA PHE A 703 -0.97 0.58 -36.40
C PHE A 703 -0.53 0.69 -34.93
N GLU A 704 -0.09 1.88 -34.55
CA GLU A 704 0.23 2.23 -33.16
C GLU A 704 -0.66 3.37 -32.67
N HIS A 705 -0.92 3.44 -31.36
CA HIS A 705 -1.69 4.50 -30.72
C HIS A 705 -1.16 4.84 -29.31
N ASN A 706 -1.51 6.02 -28.78
CA ASN A 706 -1.05 6.52 -27.47
C ASN A 706 -2.11 6.43 -26.35
N GLN A 707 -3.07 5.51 -26.45
CA GLN A 707 -4.15 5.34 -25.46
C GLN A 707 -4.36 3.84 -25.18
N PRO A 708 -3.37 3.17 -24.55
CA PRO A 708 -3.28 1.70 -24.51
C PRO A 708 -4.31 1.01 -23.60
N PHE A 709 -4.87 1.71 -22.62
CA PHE A 709 -5.78 1.16 -21.61
C PHE A 709 -7.26 1.47 -21.86
N GLU A 710 -7.59 2.17 -22.94
CA GLU A 710 -8.98 2.50 -23.31
C GLU A 710 -9.50 1.49 -24.32
N ASP A 711 -10.74 1.05 -24.18
CA ASP A 711 -11.43 0.25 -25.22
C ASP A 711 -11.69 1.10 -26.47
N PHE A 712 -11.54 0.52 -27.66
CA PHE A 712 -11.71 1.23 -28.92
C PHE A 712 -12.27 0.39 -30.08
N ASP A 713 -13.03 1.07 -30.94
CA ASP A 713 -13.50 0.55 -32.21
C ASP A 713 -12.51 0.88 -33.33
N VAL A 714 -12.21 -0.10 -34.18
CA VAL A 714 -11.42 0.06 -35.40
C VAL A 714 -12.33 -0.17 -36.61
N SER A 715 -12.32 0.78 -37.54
CA SER A 715 -12.98 0.65 -38.85
C SER A 715 -11.95 0.89 -39.96
N ILE A 716 -11.75 -0.12 -40.80
CA ILE A 716 -10.89 -0.07 -41.99
C ILE A 716 -11.77 -0.10 -43.23
N GLN A 717 -11.75 0.98 -43.99
CA GLN A 717 -12.50 1.10 -45.24
C GLN A 717 -11.54 1.11 -46.42
N VAL A 718 -11.69 0.15 -47.34
CA VAL A 718 -10.86 0.05 -48.55
C VAL A 718 -11.60 0.63 -49.75
N PHE A 719 -10.93 1.46 -50.54
CA PHE A 719 -11.48 2.19 -51.69
C PHE A 719 -10.69 1.89 -52.96
N SER A 720 -11.40 1.78 -54.08
CA SER A 720 -10.80 1.72 -55.42
C SER A 720 -10.13 3.07 -55.79
N PRO A 721 -9.31 3.12 -56.86
CA PRO A 721 -8.78 4.38 -57.40
C PRO A 721 -9.84 5.43 -57.76
N SER A 722 -11.07 4.99 -58.06
CA SER A 722 -12.20 5.88 -58.36
C SER A 722 -12.96 6.36 -57.12
N GLY A 723 -12.49 6.01 -55.91
CA GLY A 723 -13.14 6.37 -54.64
C GLY A 723 -14.34 5.49 -54.27
N LYS A 724 -14.60 4.38 -54.99
CA LYS A 724 -15.68 3.45 -54.64
C LYS A 724 -15.27 2.64 -53.42
N LEU A 725 -16.12 2.57 -52.40
CA LEU A 725 -15.94 1.68 -51.25
C LEU A 725 -16.02 0.21 -51.70
N VAL A 726 -15.05 -0.59 -51.28
CA VAL A 726 -14.85 -1.98 -51.68
C VAL A 726 -15.04 -2.92 -50.49
N LYS A 727 -14.46 -2.58 -49.35
CA LYS A 727 -14.52 -3.40 -48.14
C LYS A 727 -14.64 -2.51 -46.91
N THR A 728 -15.45 -2.94 -45.94
CA THR A 728 -15.43 -2.41 -44.58
C THR A 728 -15.08 -3.54 -43.61
N ILE A 729 -14.11 -3.28 -42.73
CA ILE A 729 -13.68 -4.22 -41.68
C ILE A 729 -13.84 -3.49 -40.35
N GLU A 730 -14.59 -4.08 -39.43
CA GLU A 730 -14.84 -3.50 -38.10
C GLU A 730 -14.45 -4.48 -37.00
N TYR A 731 -13.75 -3.98 -35.99
CA TYR A 731 -13.35 -4.74 -34.80
C TYR A 731 -13.47 -3.85 -33.56
N LEU A 732 -13.92 -4.45 -32.46
CA LEU A 732 -13.81 -3.88 -31.13
C LEU A 732 -12.59 -4.47 -30.44
N PHE A 733 -11.70 -3.62 -29.94
CA PHE A 733 -10.54 -4.03 -29.16
C PHE A 733 -10.70 -3.58 -27.71
N PRO A 734 -10.48 -4.49 -26.74
CA PRO A 734 -10.33 -4.08 -25.36
C PRO A 734 -9.01 -3.32 -25.18
N GLY A 735 -8.95 -2.42 -24.19
CA GLY A 735 -7.74 -1.73 -23.76
C GLY A 735 -6.75 -2.71 -23.10
N THR A 736 -5.94 -3.41 -23.90
CA THR A 736 -5.04 -4.45 -23.41
C THR A 736 -3.73 -3.91 -22.81
N GLY A 737 -3.51 -2.61 -22.82
CA GLY A 737 -2.23 -2.00 -22.47
C GLY A 737 -1.21 -1.97 -23.62
N SER A 738 -1.53 -2.47 -24.81
CA SER A 738 -0.60 -2.48 -25.96
C SER A 738 -0.63 -1.14 -26.70
N TYR A 739 0.54 -0.62 -27.09
CA TYR A 739 0.62 0.51 -28.04
C TYR A 739 0.45 0.08 -29.49
N ARG A 740 0.68 -1.20 -29.82
CA ARG A 740 0.66 -1.73 -31.18
C ARG A 740 -0.49 -2.69 -31.39
N VAL A 741 -1.25 -2.47 -32.47
CA VAL A 741 -2.40 -3.28 -32.86
C VAL A 741 -2.11 -3.99 -34.18
N GLY A 742 -2.59 -5.22 -34.29
CA GLY A 742 -2.51 -6.06 -35.48
C GLY A 742 -1.82 -7.41 -35.23
N PRO A 743 -1.82 -8.30 -36.24
CA PRO A 743 -2.47 -8.13 -37.54
C PRO A 743 -4.01 -8.14 -37.46
N ILE A 744 -4.64 -7.20 -38.15
CA ILE A 744 -6.06 -7.30 -38.54
C ILE A 744 -6.09 -7.88 -39.95
N TYR A 745 -6.47 -9.15 -40.08
CA TYR A 745 -6.38 -9.87 -41.35
C TYR A 745 -7.46 -9.46 -42.35
N TRP A 746 -7.07 -9.38 -43.62
CA TRP A 746 -7.96 -9.28 -44.77
C TRP A 746 -7.49 -10.19 -45.90
N ASP A 747 -8.44 -10.89 -46.51
CA ASP A 747 -8.29 -11.89 -47.57
C ASP A 747 -8.38 -11.31 -49.00
N GLY A 748 -8.49 -9.98 -49.12
CA GLY A 748 -8.61 -9.32 -50.42
C GLY A 748 -9.97 -9.47 -51.10
N LEU A 749 -11.00 -9.95 -50.39
CA LEU A 749 -12.38 -9.99 -50.91
C LEU A 749 -13.11 -8.68 -50.61
N ASP A 750 -14.15 -8.35 -51.38
CA ASP A 750 -15.05 -7.22 -51.09
C ASP A 750 -16.08 -7.57 -49.99
N ASP A 751 -17.04 -6.67 -49.73
CA ASP A 751 -18.13 -6.91 -48.75
C ASP A 751 -19.10 -8.02 -49.17
N PHE A 752 -19.12 -8.44 -50.44
CA PHE A 752 -19.98 -9.52 -50.96
C PHE A 752 -19.23 -10.85 -51.12
N GLY A 753 -17.93 -10.88 -50.84
CA GLY A 753 -17.08 -12.07 -50.95
C GLY A 753 -16.45 -12.26 -52.33
N ASP A 754 -16.55 -11.27 -53.23
CA ASP A 754 -15.95 -11.33 -54.55
C ASP A 754 -14.48 -10.88 -54.53
N ARG A 755 -13.67 -11.46 -55.42
CA ARG A 755 -12.28 -11.03 -55.62
C ARG A 755 -12.23 -9.68 -56.31
N ILE A 756 -11.43 -8.78 -55.77
CA ILE A 756 -11.24 -7.45 -56.33
C ILE A 756 -10.05 -7.45 -57.29
N GLY A 757 -10.10 -6.63 -58.33
CA GLY A 757 -9.09 -6.66 -59.39
C GLY A 757 -7.71 -6.18 -58.92
N ARG A 758 -6.64 -6.73 -59.50
CA ARG A 758 -5.27 -6.26 -59.26
C ARG A 758 -5.14 -4.75 -59.44
N GLY A 759 -4.35 -4.10 -58.58
CA GLY A 759 -4.12 -2.67 -58.67
C GLY A 759 -3.79 -2.00 -57.34
N VAL A 760 -3.72 -0.67 -57.38
CA VAL A 760 -3.53 0.17 -56.20
C VAL A 760 -4.90 0.50 -55.62
N TYR A 761 -5.04 0.36 -54.30
CA TYR A 761 -6.22 0.77 -53.55
C TYR A 761 -5.78 1.70 -52.42
N PHE A 762 -6.73 2.46 -51.88
CA PHE A 762 -6.52 3.30 -50.72
C PHE A 762 -7.35 2.76 -49.58
N TYR A 763 -6.83 2.77 -48.36
CA TYR A 763 -7.64 2.44 -47.19
C TYR A 763 -7.61 3.58 -46.19
N LYS A 764 -8.74 3.75 -45.50
CA LYS A 764 -8.91 4.64 -44.37
C LYS A 764 -9.01 3.79 -43.11
N LEU A 765 -8.05 3.94 -42.21
CA LEU A 765 -8.16 3.46 -40.84
C LEU A 765 -8.81 4.56 -40.00
N LYS A 766 -9.89 4.24 -39.29
CA LYS A 766 -10.49 5.10 -38.28
C LYS A 766 -10.55 4.34 -36.95
N VAL A 767 -10.05 4.96 -35.89
CA VAL A 767 -10.11 4.42 -34.54
C VAL A 767 -10.94 5.36 -33.67
N ARG A 768 -11.84 4.81 -32.86
CA ARG A 768 -12.72 5.55 -31.95
C ARG A 768 -12.62 4.96 -30.54
N LEU A 769 -12.23 5.78 -29.58
CA LEU A 769 -12.21 5.40 -28.16
C LEU A 769 -13.62 5.46 -27.57
N SER A 770 -13.84 4.72 -26.48
CA SER A 770 -15.10 4.73 -25.71
C SER A 770 -15.49 6.13 -25.18
N ASN A 771 -14.51 6.97 -24.86
CA ASN A 771 -14.71 8.36 -24.47
C ASN A 771 -15.11 9.31 -25.64
N GLY A 772 -15.22 8.78 -26.86
CA GLY A 772 -15.66 9.52 -28.05
C GLY A 772 -14.55 10.18 -28.86
N LYS A 773 -13.29 10.19 -28.39
CA LYS A 773 -12.15 10.68 -29.20
C LYS A 773 -11.93 9.78 -30.42
N THR A 774 -11.56 10.37 -31.55
CA THR A 774 -11.32 9.65 -32.80
C THR A 774 -10.05 10.09 -33.50
N ALA A 775 -9.33 9.15 -34.09
CA ALA A 775 -8.19 9.41 -34.97
C ALA A 775 -8.38 8.63 -36.28
N GLN A 776 -7.82 9.16 -37.37
CA GLN A 776 -7.92 8.52 -38.69
C GLN A 776 -6.63 8.68 -39.49
N SER A 777 -6.33 7.70 -40.34
CA SER A 777 -5.18 7.69 -41.22
C SER A 777 -5.55 7.10 -42.58
N TYR A 778 -4.86 7.54 -43.63
CA TYR A 778 -5.05 7.07 -45.00
C TYR A 778 -3.76 6.48 -45.53
N GLN A 779 -3.84 5.31 -46.14
CA GLN A 779 -2.69 4.59 -46.67
C GLN A 779 -3.03 3.92 -48.00
N LYS A 780 -1.99 3.46 -48.70
CA LYS A 780 -2.12 2.75 -49.99
C LYS A 780 -1.76 1.28 -49.82
N LEU A 781 -2.50 0.42 -50.51
CA LEU A 781 -2.22 -1.01 -50.63
C LEU A 781 -2.21 -1.45 -52.09
N VAL A 782 -1.44 -2.48 -52.41
CA VAL A 782 -1.29 -3.01 -53.77
C VAL A 782 -1.62 -4.50 -53.79
N ILE A 783 -2.49 -4.88 -54.72
CA ILE A 783 -2.94 -6.25 -54.94
C ILE A 783 -2.35 -6.76 -56.26
N LEU A 784 -1.61 -7.86 -56.22
CA LEU A 784 -0.88 -8.39 -57.37
C LEU A 784 -1.62 -9.45 -58.17
N LYS A 785 -2.70 -10.03 -57.64
CA LYS A 785 -3.40 -11.15 -58.25
C LYS A 785 -4.87 -10.85 -58.46
#